data_AF-A0A957F0B4-F1
#
_entry.id   AF-A0A957F0B4-F1
#
_cell.length_a   1.000
_cell.length_b   1.000
_cell.length_c   1.000
_cell.angle_alpha   90.00
_cell.angle_beta   90.00
_cell.angle_gamma   90.00
#
_symmetry.space_group_name_H-M   'P 1'
#
loop_
_entity.id
_entity.type
_entity.pdbx_description
1 polymer ?
#
loop_
_entity_poly.entity_id
_entity_poly.type
_entity_poly.pdbx_seq_one_letter_code
_entity_poly.pdbx_strand_id
1 'polypeptide(L)'
;MSLLETLFADALFRLSSISWLQIVDLFLVTIVFYLLLTLVRQSRAAPLLRGAAVLILLLFVVTVFLPLPTFDWIVRAALLVILVGAPVLFQPEIRRFFEQLGRGLGRASFKRRAQETTLPPVMQAVQNLAASLTGALIVLEGSEDLDHIVDTGVPLNSALTSELLQTLFYDGTPLHDGAIVVRQDRVVAAGCVLPTSERQLYVGGRRLGMRHKAALGLSAVTDALIIVVSEETGRISAARRGQFHLSLDNAALREQLVDFYQPVAPRAEPRLTLWTALRQVGRQLRKTRRLAPHGVGAALGLGVLSLLLALIAWAFVTQQTNPVRQTRIDGIPLRLVDVPADTAVLATPPATVSALVKTTDALLPSLTPDSFQAVASLLGRGVGPQRLDVAVRSGVSPVRIIAVEPAVVDLELAEIVSRTLDVHVNLVAEHQLPAAYQVQGAPVVTPTQVTVRGAVPLVAQIDRVQLQVSLADATGPIQQTQPLVVIGENGQVLAGLAAQPAQAAVAVRVVRRPNAVDRGVTVPTAGTLPPGYRLRSIRTTPARLVLIGSDAAQLTAVSETVRTLPVDLSQLSGDFSADVPLVLPPGVQAQNGDGDVVVTVRVDITVAMQPGTLLLSRNVEILGEDAAAFTVSPATVDVQVDGPIPILQQIEARPGLVQVFVDTADLAAAEVYLTPQVSAPEAVVVRLVPRRVRINRQ
;
A
#
# COMPACT_ATOMS: atom_id res chain seq x y z
N MET A 1 -1.01 -40.28 -4.76
CA MET A 1 -0.96 -40.05 -3.30
C MET A 1 -0.78 -38.58 -2.92
N SER A 2 -0.11 -37.74 -3.71
CA SER A 2 0.23 -36.35 -3.31
C SER A 2 -0.95 -35.37 -3.20
N LEU A 3 -1.90 -35.36 -4.14
CA LEU A 3 -2.96 -34.34 -4.16
C LEU A 3 -3.94 -34.45 -2.98
N LEU A 4 -4.30 -35.67 -2.60
CA LEU A 4 -5.23 -35.93 -1.50
C LEU A 4 -4.60 -35.59 -0.14
N GLU A 5 -3.30 -35.90 0.03
CA GLU A 5 -2.54 -35.46 1.21
C GLU A 5 -2.37 -33.95 1.27
N THR A 6 -2.11 -33.27 0.14
CA THR A 6 -2.01 -31.80 0.13
C THR A 6 -3.36 -31.14 0.45
N LEU A 7 -4.46 -31.64 -0.12
CA LEU A 7 -5.80 -31.11 0.16
C LEU A 7 -6.20 -31.37 1.60
N PHE A 8 -5.88 -32.55 2.14
CA PHE A 8 -6.15 -32.88 3.53
C PHE A 8 -5.30 -32.05 4.49
N ALA A 9 -4.01 -31.85 4.20
CA ALA A 9 -3.12 -31.00 4.98
C ALA A 9 -3.56 -29.53 4.94
N ASP A 10 -4.03 -29.04 3.79
CA ASP A 10 -4.55 -27.68 3.63
C ASP A 10 -5.89 -27.51 4.36
N ALA A 11 -6.75 -28.53 4.34
CA ALA A 11 -7.98 -28.55 5.10
C ALA A 11 -7.69 -28.57 6.61
N LEU A 12 -6.77 -29.41 7.08
CA LEU A 12 -6.33 -29.45 8.49
C LEU A 12 -5.72 -28.13 8.95
N PHE A 13 -4.89 -27.50 8.11
CA PHE A 13 -4.33 -26.18 8.38
C PHE A 13 -5.43 -25.13 8.56
N ARG A 14 -6.47 -25.14 7.71
CA ARG A 14 -7.62 -24.23 7.84
C ARG A 14 -8.52 -24.54 9.03
N LEU A 15 -8.72 -25.82 9.34
CA LEU A 15 -9.46 -26.28 10.52
C LEU A 15 -8.80 -25.80 11.80
N SER A 16 -7.46 -25.74 11.84
CA SER A 16 -6.73 -25.21 13.00
C SER A 16 -6.96 -23.71 13.26
N SER A 17 -7.52 -22.98 12.29
CA SER A 17 -7.79 -21.55 12.34
C SER A 17 -9.25 -21.20 12.05
N ILE A 18 -10.19 -22.09 12.35
CA ILE A 18 -11.59 -21.86 12.03
C ILE A 18 -12.13 -20.66 12.83
N SER A 19 -12.60 -19.63 12.14
CA SER A 19 -13.25 -18.49 12.79
C SER A 19 -14.65 -18.88 13.23
N TRP A 20 -15.15 -18.30 14.33
CA TRP A 20 -16.54 -18.51 14.77
C TRP A 20 -17.55 -18.14 13.66
N LEU A 21 -17.20 -17.15 12.81
CA LEU A 21 -17.98 -16.77 11.63
C LEU A 21 -18.07 -17.91 10.61
N GLN A 22 -16.99 -18.68 10.42
CA GLN A 22 -16.97 -19.81 9.50
C GLN A 22 -17.82 -20.99 10.02
N ILE A 23 -17.90 -21.17 11.34
CA ILE A 23 -18.80 -22.16 11.96
C ILE A 23 -20.26 -21.76 11.71
N VAL A 24 -20.61 -20.49 11.89
CA VAL A 24 -21.96 -19.97 11.62
C VAL A 24 -22.32 -20.11 10.13
N ASP A 25 -21.38 -19.79 9.24
CA ASP A 25 -21.55 -19.95 7.79
C ASP A 25 -21.79 -21.42 7.40
N LEU A 26 -20.93 -22.34 7.85
CA LEU A 26 -21.08 -23.77 7.62
C LEU A 26 -22.42 -24.30 8.15
N PHE A 27 -22.84 -23.85 9.34
CA PHE A 27 -24.13 -24.21 9.91
C PHE A 27 -25.31 -23.70 9.06
N LEU A 28 -25.25 -22.47 8.58
CA LEU A 28 -26.28 -21.87 7.72
C LEU A 28 -26.37 -22.60 6.38
N VAL A 29 -25.23 -22.88 5.73
CA VAL A 29 -25.15 -23.67 4.49
C VAL A 29 -25.71 -25.08 4.72
N THR A 30 -25.39 -25.71 5.85
CA THR A 30 -25.94 -27.03 6.23
C THR A 30 -27.47 -26.97 6.36
N ILE A 31 -28.02 -25.93 6.99
CA ILE A 31 -29.47 -25.72 7.07
C ILE A 31 -30.07 -25.56 5.68
N VAL A 32 -29.45 -24.77 4.80
CA VAL A 32 -29.92 -24.57 3.43
C VAL A 32 -29.97 -25.89 2.66
N PHE A 33 -28.90 -26.70 2.69
CA PHE A 33 -28.90 -28.02 2.07
C PHE A 33 -29.92 -28.96 2.71
N TYR A 34 -30.06 -28.95 4.04
CA TYR A 34 -31.06 -29.75 4.74
C TYR A 34 -32.49 -29.37 4.32
N LEU A 35 -32.79 -28.07 4.20
CA LEU A 35 -34.08 -27.57 3.72
C LEU A 35 -34.32 -27.95 2.27
N LEU A 36 -33.32 -27.79 1.38
CA LEU A 36 -33.40 -28.21 -0.02
C LEU A 36 -33.70 -29.71 -0.15
N LEU A 37 -32.96 -30.56 0.56
CA LEU A 37 -33.17 -32.01 0.56
C LEU A 37 -34.51 -32.41 1.17
N THR A 38 -35.05 -31.62 2.11
CA THR A 38 -36.35 -31.86 2.73
C THR A 38 -37.53 -31.37 1.87
N LEU A 39 -37.38 -30.23 1.16
CA LEU A 39 -38.38 -29.71 0.21
C LEU A 39 -38.66 -30.71 -0.91
N VAL A 40 -37.62 -31.41 -1.32
CA VAL A 40 -37.65 -32.45 -2.34
C VAL A 40 -38.44 -33.71 -1.90
N ARG A 41 -38.83 -33.86 -0.61
CA ARG A 41 -39.58 -35.03 -0.11
C ARG A 41 -41.11 -34.95 -0.24
N GLN A 42 -41.72 -33.79 -0.51
CA GLN A 42 -43.16 -33.59 -0.24
C GLN A 42 -44.07 -33.19 -1.42
N SER A 43 -43.64 -33.26 -2.69
CA SER A 43 -44.52 -32.87 -3.83
C SER A 43 -44.82 -34.01 -4.82
N ARG A 44 -45.94 -33.92 -5.57
CA ARG A 44 -46.26 -34.88 -6.66
C ARG A 44 -45.25 -34.80 -7.82
N ALA A 45 -44.58 -33.66 -8.00
CA ALA A 45 -43.46 -33.47 -8.94
C ALA A 45 -42.08 -33.81 -8.33
N ALA A 46 -42.04 -34.27 -7.07
CA ALA A 46 -40.80 -34.56 -6.35
C ALA A 46 -39.87 -35.60 -7.00
N PRO A 47 -40.34 -36.65 -7.71
CA PRO A 47 -39.42 -37.62 -8.31
C PRO A 47 -38.48 -37.02 -9.37
N LEU A 48 -39.00 -36.11 -10.21
CA LEU A 48 -38.22 -35.44 -11.26
C LEU A 48 -37.24 -34.42 -10.66
N LEU A 49 -37.70 -33.63 -9.69
CA LEU A 49 -36.84 -32.69 -8.96
C LEU A 49 -35.77 -33.42 -8.13
N ARG A 50 -36.08 -34.62 -7.58
CA ARG A 50 -35.10 -35.52 -6.93
C ARG A 50 -34.01 -35.93 -7.91
N GLY A 51 -34.40 -36.45 -9.07
CA GLY A 51 -33.46 -36.90 -10.10
C GLY A 51 -32.56 -35.76 -10.58
N ALA A 52 -33.13 -34.60 -10.86
CA ALA A 52 -32.39 -33.42 -11.28
C ALA A 52 -31.42 -32.91 -10.19
N ALA A 53 -31.88 -32.78 -8.94
CA ALA A 53 -31.03 -32.30 -7.85
C ALA A 53 -29.87 -33.26 -7.55
N VAL A 54 -30.12 -34.58 -7.53
CA VAL A 54 -29.07 -35.59 -7.32
C VAL A 54 -28.09 -35.62 -8.49
N LEU A 55 -28.58 -35.49 -9.73
CA LEU A 55 -27.73 -35.43 -10.92
C LEU A 55 -26.85 -34.17 -10.90
N ILE A 56 -27.41 -33.00 -10.64
CA ILE A 56 -26.65 -31.74 -10.56
C ILE A 56 -25.59 -31.82 -9.46
N LEU A 57 -25.94 -32.38 -8.30
CA LEU A 57 -25.03 -32.59 -7.19
C LEU A 57 -23.88 -33.55 -7.57
N LEU A 58 -24.20 -34.66 -8.24
CA LEU A 58 -23.20 -35.62 -8.72
C LEU A 58 -22.27 -34.97 -9.75
N LEU A 59 -22.81 -34.22 -10.71
CA LEU A 59 -22.04 -33.48 -11.71
C LEU A 59 -21.12 -32.45 -11.05
N PHE A 60 -21.61 -31.74 -10.05
CA PHE A 60 -20.82 -30.79 -9.25
C PHE A 60 -19.68 -31.49 -8.50
N VAL A 61 -19.94 -32.63 -7.85
CA VAL A 61 -18.88 -33.42 -7.19
C VAL A 61 -17.84 -33.86 -8.21
N VAL A 62 -18.25 -34.42 -9.35
CA VAL A 62 -17.30 -34.90 -10.39
C VAL A 62 -16.43 -33.76 -10.94
N THR A 63 -16.99 -32.58 -11.25
CA THR A 63 -16.21 -31.44 -11.75
C THR A 63 -15.27 -30.84 -10.71
N VAL A 64 -15.60 -30.94 -9.41
CA VAL A 64 -14.76 -30.46 -8.31
C VAL A 64 -13.58 -31.39 -8.06
N PHE A 65 -13.80 -32.70 -8.06
CA PHE A 65 -12.77 -33.68 -7.70
C PHE A 65 -11.88 -34.10 -8.87
N LEU A 66 -12.36 -33.99 -10.12
CA LEU A 66 -11.59 -34.35 -11.32
C LEU A 66 -11.38 -33.10 -12.20
N PRO A 67 -10.13 -32.73 -12.54
CA PRO A 67 -9.83 -31.61 -13.43
C PRO A 67 -10.12 -31.96 -14.90
N LEU A 68 -11.41 -32.01 -15.27
CA LEU A 68 -11.89 -32.33 -16.61
C LEU A 68 -12.39 -31.06 -17.31
N PRO A 69 -11.51 -30.29 -17.99
CA PRO A 69 -11.85 -28.97 -18.53
C PRO A 69 -12.99 -29.02 -19.57
N THR A 70 -12.99 -30.02 -20.45
CA THR A 70 -14.06 -30.21 -21.44
C THR A 70 -15.39 -30.56 -20.78
N PHE A 71 -15.37 -31.37 -19.72
CA PHE A 71 -16.58 -31.76 -19.00
C PHE A 71 -17.16 -30.59 -18.19
N ASP A 72 -16.33 -29.79 -17.53
CA ASP A 72 -16.74 -28.55 -16.85
C ASP A 72 -17.43 -27.59 -17.83
N TRP A 73 -16.86 -27.42 -19.02
CA TRP A 73 -17.49 -26.61 -20.08
C TRP A 73 -18.88 -27.15 -20.48
N ILE A 74 -19.00 -28.46 -20.75
CA ILE A 74 -20.28 -29.10 -21.11
C ILE A 74 -21.32 -28.94 -19.99
N VAL A 75 -20.93 -29.16 -18.72
CA VAL A 75 -21.82 -29.05 -17.57
C VAL A 75 -22.31 -27.60 -17.40
N ARG A 76 -21.44 -26.60 -17.54
CA ARG A 76 -21.84 -25.18 -17.49
C ARG A 76 -22.82 -24.82 -18.61
N ALA A 77 -22.56 -25.28 -19.83
CA ALA A 77 -23.45 -25.06 -20.97
C ALA A 77 -24.83 -25.71 -20.73
N ALA A 78 -24.86 -26.95 -20.24
CA ALA A 78 -26.10 -27.65 -19.92
C ALA A 78 -26.88 -26.98 -18.78
N LEU A 79 -26.20 -26.51 -17.72
CA LEU A 79 -26.82 -25.78 -16.62
C LEU A 79 -27.46 -24.47 -17.08
N LEU A 80 -26.84 -23.75 -18.02
CA LEU A 80 -27.41 -22.55 -18.65
C LEU A 80 -28.72 -22.86 -19.38
N VAL A 81 -28.75 -23.94 -20.16
CA VAL A 81 -29.96 -24.39 -20.87
C VAL A 81 -31.05 -24.80 -19.87
N ILE A 82 -30.70 -25.54 -18.81
CA ILE A 82 -31.66 -25.92 -17.76
C ILE A 82 -32.18 -24.69 -17.01
N LEU A 83 -31.34 -23.70 -16.72
CA LEU A 83 -31.76 -22.48 -16.01
C LEU A 83 -32.80 -21.67 -16.81
N VAL A 84 -32.62 -21.60 -18.13
CA VAL A 84 -33.57 -20.90 -19.03
C VAL A 84 -34.80 -21.77 -19.34
N GLY A 85 -34.61 -23.08 -19.52
CA GLY A 85 -35.68 -24.02 -19.88
C GLY A 85 -36.57 -24.46 -18.72
N ALA A 86 -36.05 -24.50 -17.49
CA ALA A 86 -36.80 -24.96 -16.32
C ALA A 86 -38.03 -24.08 -16.02
N PRO A 87 -37.97 -22.73 -16.04
CA PRO A 87 -39.16 -21.90 -15.87
C PRO A 87 -40.23 -22.13 -16.94
N VAL A 88 -39.82 -22.43 -18.18
CA VAL A 88 -40.74 -22.73 -19.30
C VAL A 88 -41.38 -24.10 -19.10
N LEU A 89 -40.59 -25.11 -18.70
CA LEU A 89 -41.05 -26.47 -18.48
C LEU A 89 -41.95 -26.58 -17.23
N PHE A 90 -41.61 -25.84 -16.16
CA PHE A 90 -42.33 -25.81 -14.88
C PHE A 90 -43.28 -24.62 -14.75
N GLN A 91 -43.62 -23.97 -15.86
CA GLN A 91 -44.58 -22.86 -15.88
C GLN A 91 -45.92 -23.23 -15.18
N PRO A 92 -46.48 -24.45 -15.35
CA PRO A 92 -47.73 -24.83 -14.69
C PRO A 92 -47.61 -24.89 -13.15
N GLU A 93 -46.49 -25.40 -12.62
CA GLU A 93 -46.25 -25.54 -11.18
C GLU A 93 -45.94 -24.19 -10.53
N ILE A 94 -45.11 -23.37 -11.17
CA ILE A 94 -44.77 -22.02 -10.69
C ILE A 94 -46.05 -21.18 -10.60
N ARG A 95 -46.88 -21.22 -11.64
CA ARG A 95 -48.20 -20.56 -11.66
C ARG A 95 -49.07 -21.04 -10.50
N ARG A 96 -49.23 -22.36 -10.31
CA ARG A 96 -50.02 -22.94 -9.20
C ARG A 96 -49.48 -22.55 -7.82
N PHE A 97 -48.15 -22.48 -7.66
CA PHE A 97 -47.52 -22.09 -6.40
C PHE A 97 -47.81 -20.62 -6.04
N PHE A 98 -47.66 -19.71 -7.01
CA PHE A 98 -48.00 -18.29 -6.80
C PHE A 98 -49.51 -18.09 -6.57
N GLU A 99 -50.34 -18.83 -7.31
CA GLU A 99 -51.78 -18.86 -7.08
C GLU A 99 -52.12 -19.33 -5.66
N GLN A 100 -51.42 -20.33 -5.11
CA GLN A 100 -51.60 -20.80 -3.72
C GLN A 100 -51.11 -19.77 -2.69
N LEU A 101 -50.00 -19.07 -2.97
CA LEU A 101 -49.44 -18.04 -2.08
C LEU A 101 -50.37 -16.82 -1.95
N GLY A 102 -51.00 -16.39 -3.06
CA GLY A 102 -51.90 -15.23 -3.08
C GLY A 102 -53.26 -15.47 -2.42
N ARG A 103 -53.73 -16.72 -2.33
CA ARG A 103 -55.07 -17.09 -1.82
C ARG A 103 -55.20 -17.12 -0.29
N GLY A 104 -54.08 -17.06 0.46
CA GLY A 104 -54.07 -17.20 1.92
C GLY A 104 -54.57 -15.98 2.71
N LEU A 105 -54.66 -14.80 2.08
CA LEU A 105 -54.88 -13.52 2.78
C LEU A 105 -56.36 -13.10 2.95
N GLY A 106 -57.32 -13.72 2.25
CA GLY A 106 -58.73 -13.23 2.21
C GLY A 106 -59.86 -14.21 2.55
N ARG A 107 -59.60 -15.52 2.72
CA ARG A 107 -60.66 -16.55 2.80
C ARG A 107 -61.29 -16.77 4.19
N ALA A 108 -60.66 -16.30 5.28
CA ALA A 108 -61.16 -16.53 6.64
C ALA A 108 -62.46 -15.76 6.94
N SER A 109 -62.59 -14.51 6.48
CA SER A 109 -63.80 -13.71 6.64
C SER A 109 -64.95 -14.17 5.73
N PHE A 110 -64.63 -14.90 4.66
CA PHE A 110 -65.56 -15.26 3.59
C PHE A 110 -66.38 -16.54 3.91
N LYS A 111 -65.74 -17.55 4.52
CA LYS A 111 -66.43 -18.81 4.91
C LYS A 111 -67.52 -18.62 5.98
N ARG A 112 -67.37 -17.63 6.86
CA ARG A 112 -68.33 -17.33 7.93
C ARG A 112 -69.66 -16.78 7.39
N ARG A 113 -69.62 -15.95 6.34
CA ARG A 113 -70.82 -15.39 5.70
C ARG A 113 -71.59 -16.44 4.88
N ALA A 114 -70.86 -17.32 4.18
CA ALA A 114 -71.48 -18.43 3.44
C ALA A 114 -72.18 -19.45 4.36
N GLN A 115 -71.66 -19.68 5.58
CA GLN A 115 -72.29 -20.56 6.57
C GLN A 115 -73.72 -20.12 6.93
N GLU A 116 -73.92 -18.82 7.13
CA GLU A 116 -75.19 -18.25 7.58
C GLU A 116 -76.25 -18.24 6.48
N THR A 117 -75.85 -18.05 5.21
CA THR A 117 -76.77 -17.94 4.07
C THR A 117 -77.02 -19.26 3.33
N THR A 118 -76.07 -20.20 3.37
CA THR A 118 -76.12 -21.43 2.54
C THR A 118 -76.72 -22.62 3.28
N LEU A 119 -76.46 -22.73 4.59
CA LEU A 119 -76.84 -23.91 5.37
C LEU A 119 -78.37 -24.10 5.50
N PRO A 120 -79.18 -23.07 5.80
CA PRO A 120 -80.62 -23.27 5.96
C PRO A 120 -81.34 -23.72 4.66
N PRO A 121 -81.12 -23.08 3.49
CA PRO A 121 -81.76 -23.51 2.24
C PRO A 121 -81.39 -24.94 1.82
N VAL A 122 -80.12 -25.35 1.98
CA VAL A 122 -79.68 -26.71 1.64
C VAL A 122 -80.29 -27.76 2.56
N MET A 123 -80.29 -27.51 3.88
CA MET A 123 -80.90 -28.42 4.86
C MET A 123 -82.40 -28.62 4.56
N GLN A 124 -83.12 -27.55 4.30
CA GLN A 124 -84.55 -27.61 4.02
C GLN A 124 -84.83 -28.32 2.68
N ALA A 125 -84.05 -28.04 1.63
CA ALA A 125 -84.21 -28.69 0.34
C ALA A 125 -83.94 -30.20 0.43
N VAL A 126 -82.85 -30.61 1.08
CA VAL A 126 -82.47 -32.02 1.22
C VAL A 126 -83.52 -32.79 2.03
N GLN A 127 -84.09 -32.19 3.07
CA GLN A 127 -85.18 -32.80 3.84
C GLN A 127 -86.43 -33.01 3.00
N ASN A 128 -86.84 -32.00 2.24
CA ASN A 128 -88.03 -32.08 1.39
C ASN A 128 -87.84 -33.12 0.27
N LEU A 129 -86.68 -33.11 -0.40
CA LEU A 129 -86.34 -34.08 -1.44
C LEU A 129 -86.27 -35.52 -0.91
N ALA A 130 -85.75 -35.70 0.31
CA ALA A 130 -85.75 -37.00 0.97
C ALA A 130 -87.17 -37.49 1.29
N ALA A 131 -88.05 -36.61 1.76
CA ALA A 131 -89.45 -36.93 2.07
C ALA A 131 -90.28 -37.24 0.81
N SER A 132 -89.98 -36.59 -0.32
CA SER A 132 -90.63 -36.86 -1.61
C SER A 132 -89.99 -37.99 -2.42
N LEU A 133 -88.96 -38.67 -1.88
CA LEU A 133 -88.17 -39.69 -2.58
C LEU A 133 -87.56 -39.20 -3.91
N THR A 134 -87.21 -37.91 -3.98
CA THR A 134 -86.62 -37.31 -5.17
C THR A 134 -85.10 -37.37 -5.10
N GLY A 135 -84.46 -37.91 -6.15
CA GLY A 135 -83.01 -38.07 -6.22
C GLY A 135 -82.29 -36.73 -6.35
N ALA A 136 -81.27 -36.50 -5.52
CA ALA A 136 -80.53 -35.24 -5.54
C ALA A 136 -79.01 -35.45 -5.46
N LEU A 137 -78.26 -34.59 -6.13
CA LEU A 137 -76.80 -34.56 -6.12
C LEU A 137 -76.30 -33.11 -6.05
N ILE A 138 -76.01 -32.64 -4.83
CA ILE A 138 -75.64 -31.24 -4.57
C ILE A 138 -74.15 -31.18 -4.23
N VAL A 139 -73.39 -30.39 -4.98
CA VAL A 139 -71.96 -30.17 -4.80
C VAL A 139 -71.74 -28.79 -4.19
N LEU A 140 -71.20 -28.74 -2.99
CA LEU A 140 -70.79 -27.51 -2.32
C LEU A 140 -69.30 -27.27 -2.58
N GLU A 141 -69.00 -26.18 -3.30
CA GLU A 141 -67.62 -25.83 -3.66
C GLU A 141 -66.76 -25.50 -2.43
N GLY A 142 -65.58 -26.12 -2.37
CA GLY A 142 -64.63 -26.00 -1.27
C GLY A 142 -63.62 -24.87 -1.45
N SER A 143 -62.33 -25.19 -1.33
CA SER A 143 -61.23 -24.25 -1.56
C SER A 143 -60.61 -24.39 -2.95
N GLU A 144 -60.84 -25.52 -3.60
CA GLU A 144 -60.51 -25.78 -5.00
C GLU A 144 -61.63 -25.28 -5.91
N ASP A 145 -61.24 -24.72 -7.05
CA ASP A 145 -62.17 -24.20 -8.04
C ASP A 145 -62.77 -25.36 -8.86
N LEU A 146 -64.10 -25.35 -9.01
CA LEU A 146 -64.85 -26.34 -9.77
C LEU A 146 -65.28 -25.85 -11.15
N ASP A 147 -64.68 -24.80 -11.69
CA ASP A 147 -65.01 -24.26 -13.03
C ASP A 147 -65.04 -25.36 -14.10
N HIS A 148 -64.08 -26.29 -14.09
CA HIS A 148 -64.04 -27.44 -15.00
C HIS A 148 -65.25 -28.41 -14.89
N ILE A 149 -65.96 -28.41 -13.76
CA ILE A 149 -67.23 -29.14 -13.56
C ILE A 149 -68.41 -28.24 -13.94
N VAL A 150 -68.37 -26.97 -13.56
CA VAL A 150 -69.40 -25.96 -13.88
C VAL A 150 -69.59 -25.84 -15.39
N ASP A 151 -68.49 -25.85 -16.16
CA ASP A 151 -68.49 -25.74 -17.63
C ASP A 151 -69.18 -26.93 -18.32
N THR A 152 -69.41 -28.04 -17.62
CA THR A 152 -70.12 -29.21 -18.17
C THR A 152 -71.64 -29.10 -18.05
N GLY A 153 -72.15 -28.20 -17.19
CA GLY A 153 -73.57 -28.03 -16.92
C GLY A 153 -74.16 -26.77 -17.55
N VAL A 154 -75.40 -26.46 -17.20
CA VAL A 154 -76.06 -25.21 -17.60
C VAL A 154 -75.80 -24.14 -16.54
N PRO A 155 -75.15 -23.00 -16.90
CA PRO A 155 -74.88 -21.93 -15.95
C PRO A 155 -76.18 -21.21 -15.56
N LEU A 156 -76.41 -21.05 -14.25
CA LEU A 156 -77.60 -20.42 -13.66
C LEU A 156 -77.27 -19.13 -12.93
N ASN A 157 -76.19 -19.11 -12.15
CA ASN A 157 -75.75 -17.99 -11.30
C ASN A 157 -76.85 -17.35 -10.44
N SER A 158 -77.82 -18.15 -10.00
CA SER A 158 -78.99 -17.69 -9.23
C SER A 158 -78.75 -17.75 -7.72
N ALA A 159 -79.53 -16.98 -6.95
CA ALA A 159 -79.51 -17.07 -5.50
C ALA A 159 -79.95 -18.47 -5.03
N LEU A 160 -79.31 -18.99 -3.98
CA LEU A 160 -79.63 -20.30 -3.43
C LEU A 160 -80.89 -20.23 -2.56
N THR A 161 -81.96 -20.87 -2.99
CA THR A 161 -83.19 -21.06 -2.21
C THR A 161 -83.60 -22.53 -2.18
N SER A 162 -84.36 -22.93 -1.16
CA SER A 162 -84.81 -24.32 -1.01
C SER A 162 -85.74 -24.73 -2.16
N GLU A 163 -86.60 -23.81 -2.58
CA GLU A 163 -87.58 -23.96 -3.66
C GLU A 163 -86.87 -24.15 -5.01
N LEU A 164 -85.78 -23.41 -5.25
CA LEU A 164 -84.99 -23.56 -6.46
C LEU A 164 -84.34 -24.95 -6.53
N LEU A 165 -83.71 -25.41 -5.44
CA LEU A 165 -83.10 -26.75 -5.41
C LEU A 165 -84.14 -27.85 -5.65
N GLN A 166 -85.32 -27.74 -5.03
CA GLN A 166 -86.41 -28.69 -5.24
C GLN A 166 -86.90 -28.69 -6.69
N THR A 167 -87.02 -27.50 -7.30
CA THR A 167 -87.45 -27.35 -8.70
C THR A 167 -86.43 -27.96 -9.67
N LEU A 168 -85.13 -27.73 -9.43
CA LEU A 168 -84.06 -28.23 -10.29
C LEU A 168 -83.93 -29.76 -10.24
N PHE A 169 -84.29 -30.40 -9.13
CA PHE A 169 -84.31 -31.87 -9.02
C PHE A 169 -85.67 -32.50 -9.32
N TYR A 170 -86.68 -31.73 -9.73
CA TYR A 170 -88.00 -32.30 -10.05
C TYR A 170 -87.92 -33.22 -11.28
N ASP A 171 -88.44 -34.45 -11.12
CA ASP A 171 -88.48 -35.48 -12.16
C ASP A 171 -89.38 -35.03 -13.32
N GLY A 172 -88.75 -34.64 -14.43
CA GLY A 172 -89.42 -34.07 -15.60
C GLY A 172 -88.82 -32.74 -16.09
N THR A 173 -87.88 -32.14 -15.35
CA THR A 173 -87.13 -30.97 -15.82
C THR A 173 -85.85 -31.38 -16.55
N PRO A 174 -85.36 -30.65 -17.57
CA PRO A 174 -84.08 -31.00 -18.23
C PRO A 174 -82.85 -30.96 -17.32
N LEU A 175 -82.93 -30.31 -16.15
CA LEU A 175 -81.80 -30.05 -15.26
C LEU A 175 -81.68 -31.03 -14.08
N HIS A 176 -82.66 -31.93 -13.89
CA HIS A 176 -82.65 -32.91 -12.79
C HIS A 176 -81.61 -34.03 -12.95
N ASP A 177 -81.11 -34.24 -14.17
CA ASP A 177 -80.11 -35.25 -14.48
C ASP A 177 -78.70 -34.64 -14.40
N GLY A 178 -78.01 -34.91 -13.28
CA GLY A 178 -76.67 -34.41 -13.01
C GLY A 178 -76.53 -33.75 -11.65
N ALA A 179 -75.38 -33.11 -11.43
CA ALA A 179 -75.08 -32.41 -10.19
C ALA A 179 -75.45 -30.93 -10.26
N ILE A 180 -75.86 -30.38 -9.13
CA ILE A 180 -75.99 -28.94 -8.94
C ILE A 180 -74.76 -28.45 -8.18
N VAL A 181 -74.06 -27.47 -8.74
CA VAL A 181 -72.88 -26.87 -8.10
C VAL A 181 -73.28 -25.57 -7.42
N VAL A 182 -73.09 -25.55 -6.11
CA VAL A 182 -73.34 -24.40 -5.25
C VAL A 182 -72.00 -23.80 -4.85
N ARG A 183 -71.78 -22.56 -5.25
CA ARG A 183 -70.64 -21.74 -4.84
C ARG A 183 -71.18 -20.69 -3.90
N GLN A 184 -70.80 -20.80 -2.63
CA GLN A 184 -71.21 -19.84 -1.60
C GLN A 184 -72.74 -19.82 -1.47
N ASP A 185 -73.39 -18.66 -1.62
CA ASP A 185 -74.84 -18.45 -1.53
C ASP A 185 -75.57 -18.54 -2.88
N ARG A 186 -74.92 -19.09 -3.92
CA ARG A 186 -75.46 -19.17 -5.27
C ARG A 186 -75.37 -20.56 -5.88
N VAL A 187 -76.38 -20.89 -6.68
CA VAL A 187 -76.32 -22.02 -7.61
C VAL A 187 -75.62 -21.53 -8.88
N VAL A 188 -74.40 -22.02 -9.13
CA VAL A 188 -73.60 -21.58 -10.28
C VAL A 188 -74.03 -22.31 -11.54
N ALA A 189 -74.23 -23.63 -11.46
CA ALA A 189 -74.70 -24.44 -12.57
C ALA A 189 -75.51 -25.66 -12.09
N ALA A 190 -76.36 -26.18 -12.98
CA ALA A 190 -77.14 -27.41 -12.79
C ALA A 190 -76.94 -28.37 -13.96
N GLY A 191 -77.24 -29.66 -13.75
CA GLY A 191 -76.98 -30.70 -14.76
C GLY A 191 -75.50 -30.96 -15.02
N CYS A 192 -74.62 -30.67 -14.05
CA CYS A 192 -73.17 -30.86 -14.21
C CYS A 192 -72.79 -32.34 -14.19
N VAL A 193 -71.86 -32.73 -15.05
CA VAL A 193 -71.37 -34.11 -15.15
C VAL A 193 -70.18 -34.29 -14.21
N LEU A 194 -70.28 -35.24 -13.28
CA LEU A 194 -69.20 -35.53 -12.32
C LEU A 194 -68.38 -36.76 -12.74
N PRO A 195 -67.07 -36.81 -12.44
CA PRO A 195 -66.29 -38.03 -12.58
C PRO A 195 -66.83 -39.11 -11.63
N THR A 196 -66.97 -40.34 -12.12
CA THR A 196 -67.49 -41.48 -11.34
C THR A 196 -66.36 -42.34 -10.78
N SER A 197 -66.53 -42.84 -9.55
CA SER A 197 -65.58 -43.79 -8.97
C SER A 197 -65.85 -45.22 -9.47
N GLU A 198 -64.78 -45.96 -9.75
CA GLU A 198 -64.84 -47.41 -10.05
C GLU A 198 -65.09 -48.27 -8.81
N ARG A 199 -64.99 -47.68 -7.60
CA ARG A 199 -65.17 -48.39 -6.33
C ARG A 199 -66.63 -48.85 -6.18
N GLN A 200 -66.84 -50.15 -6.02
CA GLN A 200 -68.16 -50.72 -5.75
C GLN A 200 -68.50 -50.53 -4.27
N LEU A 201 -69.54 -49.73 -4.00
CA LEU A 201 -70.07 -49.49 -2.67
C LEU A 201 -71.43 -50.20 -2.52
N TYR A 202 -71.61 -50.87 -1.38
CA TYR A 202 -72.82 -51.62 -1.02
C TYR A 202 -73.41 -51.11 0.29
N VAL A 203 -74.73 -50.98 0.36
CA VAL A 203 -75.46 -50.57 1.57
C VAL A 203 -76.66 -51.49 1.76
N GLY A 204 -76.74 -52.18 2.90
CA GLY A 204 -77.82 -53.13 3.19
C GLY A 204 -77.97 -54.26 2.16
N GLY A 205 -76.88 -54.69 1.52
CA GLY A 205 -76.87 -55.75 0.49
C GLY A 205 -77.24 -55.30 -0.93
N ARG A 206 -77.52 -54.00 -1.16
CA ARG A 206 -77.80 -53.44 -2.50
C ARG A 206 -76.67 -52.56 -3.03
N ARG A 207 -76.49 -52.55 -4.35
CA ARG A 207 -75.47 -51.75 -5.05
C ARG A 207 -75.90 -50.29 -5.09
N LEU A 208 -75.03 -49.37 -4.69
CA LEU A 208 -75.34 -47.93 -4.75
C LEU A 208 -75.47 -47.43 -6.20
N GLY A 209 -76.43 -46.53 -6.41
CA GLY A 209 -76.73 -45.91 -7.70
C GLY A 209 -75.65 -44.95 -8.23
N MET A 210 -75.85 -44.47 -9.47
CA MET A 210 -74.85 -43.67 -10.19
C MET A 210 -74.51 -42.33 -9.50
N ARG A 211 -75.49 -41.67 -8.87
CA ARG A 211 -75.28 -40.42 -8.10
C ARG A 211 -74.31 -40.60 -6.92
N HIS A 212 -74.33 -41.77 -6.26
CA HIS A 212 -73.40 -42.08 -5.17
C HIS A 212 -71.96 -42.29 -5.69
N LYS A 213 -71.81 -42.94 -6.85
CA LYS A 213 -70.49 -43.13 -7.49
C LYS A 213 -69.91 -41.81 -7.99
N ALA A 214 -70.75 -40.93 -8.52
CA ALA A 214 -70.40 -39.57 -8.94
C ALA A 214 -69.92 -38.74 -7.75
N ALA A 215 -70.66 -38.77 -6.63
CA ALA A 215 -70.26 -38.10 -5.40
C ALA A 215 -68.92 -38.59 -4.86
N LEU A 216 -68.70 -39.92 -4.83
CA LEU A 216 -67.42 -40.47 -4.41
C LEU A 216 -66.28 -40.06 -5.36
N GLY A 217 -66.51 -40.13 -6.67
CA GLY A 217 -65.51 -39.81 -7.69
C GLY A 217 -65.04 -38.37 -7.59
N LEU A 218 -65.96 -37.39 -7.52
CA LEU A 218 -65.60 -35.98 -7.34
C LEU A 218 -64.93 -35.72 -5.98
N SER A 219 -65.43 -36.34 -4.90
CA SER A 219 -64.85 -36.15 -3.55
C SER A 219 -63.42 -36.66 -3.42
N ALA A 220 -62.98 -37.59 -4.28
CA ALA A 220 -61.64 -38.17 -4.23
C ALA A 220 -60.56 -37.24 -4.83
N VAL A 221 -60.99 -36.35 -5.73
CA VAL A 221 -60.10 -35.45 -6.48
C VAL A 221 -60.27 -33.98 -6.10
N THR A 222 -61.27 -33.65 -5.27
CA THR A 222 -61.54 -32.28 -4.81
C THR A 222 -61.81 -32.23 -3.30
N ASP A 223 -61.78 -31.02 -2.73
CA ASP A 223 -62.16 -30.78 -1.34
C ASP A 223 -63.64 -30.41 -1.12
N ALA A 224 -64.45 -30.51 -2.18
CA ALA A 224 -65.88 -30.24 -2.17
C ALA A 224 -66.65 -31.20 -1.24
N LEU A 225 -67.76 -30.72 -0.69
CA LEU A 225 -68.73 -31.55 0.03
C LEU A 225 -69.88 -31.87 -0.91
N ILE A 226 -70.09 -33.16 -1.20
CA ILE A 226 -71.15 -33.61 -2.09
C ILE A 226 -72.23 -34.31 -1.28
N ILE A 227 -73.47 -33.83 -1.38
CA ILE A 227 -74.65 -34.37 -0.70
C ILE A 227 -75.47 -35.16 -1.71
N VAL A 228 -75.89 -36.36 -1.33
CA VAL A 228 -76.69 -37.25 -2.17
C VAL A 228 -77.98 -37.61 -1.45
N VAL A 229 -79.11 -37.49 -2.15
CA VAL A 229 -80.41 -38.04 -1.71
C VAL A 229 -80.77 -39.19 -2.64
N SER A 230 -81.05 -40.35 -2.07
CA SER A 230 -81.41 -41.55 -2.82
C SER A 230 -82.85 -41.50 -3.32
N GLU A 231 -83.08 -41.60 -4.62
CA GLU A 231 -84.43 -41.71 -5.20
C GLU A 231 -85.16 -43.01 -4.78
N GLU A 232 -84.42 -44.10 -4.60
CA GLU A 232 -85.02 -45.39 -4.20
C GLU A 232 -85.42 -45.47 -2.72
N THR A 233 -84.76 -44.71 -1.84
CA THR A 233 -84.86 -44.93 -0.39
C THR A 233 -85.05 -43.67 0.45
N GLY A 234 -84.95 -42.48 -0.16
CA GLY A 234 -84.98 -41.19 0.54
C GLY A 234 -83.79 -40.95 1.46
N ARG A 235 -82.82 -41.88 1.55
CA ARG A 235 -81.68 -41.76 2.47
C ARG A 235 -80.71 -40.69 1.99
N ILE A 236 -80.24 -39.89 2.94
CA ILE A 236 -79.25 -38.83 2.73
C ILE A 236 -77.85 -39.39 2.99
N SER A 237 -76.90 -39.09 2.12
CA SER A 237 -75.49 -39.44 2.25
C SER A 237 -74.62 -38.23 1.90
N ALA A 238 -73.37 -38.21 2.36
CA ALA A 238 -72.42 -37.15 2.03
C ALA A 238 -71.03 -37.72 1.70
N ALA A 239 -70.34 -37.10 0.75
CA ALA A 239 -68.98 -37.45 0.34
C ALA A 239 -68.05 -36.25 0.46
N ARG A 240 -66.88 -36.44 1.07
CA ARG A 240 -65.86 -35.40 1.19
C ARG A 240 -64.47 -36.03 1.31
N ARG A 241 -63.49 -35.53 0.55
CA ARG A 241 -62.08 -36.00 0.59
C ARG A 241 -61.94 -37.52 0.48
N GLY A 242 -62.75 -38.14 -0.38
CA GLY A 242 -62.78 -39.59 -0.62
C GLY A 242 -63.41 -40.42 0.51
N GLN A 243 -63.95 -39.79 1.55
CA GLN A 243 -64.74 -40.44 2.61
C GLN A 243 -66.22 -40.34 2.28
N PHE A 244 -66.96 -41.44 2.46
CA PHE A 244 -68.38 -41.54 2.14
C PHE A 244 -69.17 -41.87 3.42
N HIS A 245 -70.02 -40.94 3.84
CA HIS A 245 -70.88 -41.07 5.01
C HIS A 245 -72.29 -41.44 4.56
N LEU A 246 -72.79 -42.57 5.03
CA LEU A 246 -74.05 -43.18 4.60
C LEU A 246 -75.15 -42.95 5.63
N SER A 247 -76.38 -42.77 5.13
CA SER A 247 -77.61 -42.72 5.95
C SER A 247 -77.50 -41.70 7.09
N LEU A 248 -77.16 -40.47 6.74
CA LEU A 248 -77.08 -39.35 7.68
C LEU A 248 -78.48 -38.94 8.13
N ASP A 249 -78.66 -38.74 9.44
CA ASP A 249 -79.82 -38.05 9.96
C ASP A 249 -79.66 -36.53 9.82
N ASN A 250 -80.71 -35.79 10.13
CA ASN A 250 -80.70 -34.32 10.01
C ASN A 250 -79.64 -33.67 10.92
N ALA A 251 -79.36 -34.26 12.08
CA ALA A 251 -78.34 -33.76 13.00
C ALA A 251 -76.93 -33.96 12.44
N ALA A 252 -76.62 -35.15 11.93
CA ALA A 252 -75.33 -35.49 11.34
C ALA A 252 -75.09 -34.75 10.03
N LEU A 253 -76.11 -34.57 9.17
CA LEU A 253 -75.98 -33.74 7.96
C LEU A 253 -75.63 -32.29 8.33
N ARG A 254 -76.31 -31.73 9.34
CA ARG A 254 -76.03 -30.38 9.85
C ARG A 254 -74.61 -30.30 10.38
N GLU A 255 -74.14 -31.30 11.12
CA GLU A 255 -72.76 -31.35 11.62
C GLU A 255 -71.75 -31.36 10.47
N GLN A 256 -71.96 -32.18 9.43
CA GLN A 256 -71.08 -32.22 8.25
C GLN A 256 -71.04 -30.89 7.51
N LEU A 257 -72.18 -30.22 7.36
CA LEU A 257 -72.26 -28.88 6.76
C LEU A 257 -71.57 -27.82 7.62
N VAL A 258 -71.78 -27.86 8.93
CA VAL A 258 -71.11 -26.95 9.87
C VAL A 258 -69.60 -27.15 9.84
N ASP A 259 -69.11 -28.40 9.87
CA ASP A 259 -67.67 -28.71 9.77
C ASP A 259 -67.08 -28.28 8.42
N PHE A 260 -67.85 -28.37 7.33
CA PHE A 260 -67.42 -27.91 6.02
C PHE A 260 -67.22 -26.38 5.96
N TYR A 261 -68.13 -25.62 6.58
CA TYR A 261 -68.10 -24.15 6.57
C TYR A 261 -67.32 -23.52 7.73
N GLN A 262 -67.04 -24.26 8.81
CA GLN A 262 -66.21 -23.74 9.90
C GLN A 262 -64.80 -23.41 9.37
N PRO A 263 -64.32 -22.16 9.52
CA PRO A 263 -62.89 -21.94 9.45
C PRO A 263 -62.26 -22.70 10.61
N VAL A 264 -61.26 -23.55 10.34
CA VAL A 264 -60.35 -24.01 11.41
C VAL A 264 -59.89 -22.76 12.13
N ALA A 265 -60.34 -22.58 13.38
CA ALA A 265 -60.19 -21.33 14.09
C ALA A 265 -58.75 -20.82 13.96
N PRO A 266 -58.51 -19.61 13.44
CA PRO A 266 -57.17 -19.05 13.51
C PRO A 266 -56.87 -18.86 14.99
N ARG A 267 -55.92 -19.63 15.51
CA ARG A 267 -55.24 -19.25 16.75
C ARG A 267 -54.78 -17.81 16.54
N ALA A 268 -55.23 -16.91 17.39
CA ALA A 268 -54.75 -15.54 17.41
C ALA A 268 -53.21 -15.56 17.46
N GLU A 269 -52.56 -15.17 16.37
CA GLU A 269 -51.14 -14.84 16.37
C GLU A 269 -50.99 -13.33 16.13
N PRO A 270 -50.23 -12.62 16.99
CA PRO A 270 -49.92 -11.22 16.77
C PRO A 270 -48.86 -11.07 15.67
N ARG A 271 -48.95 -9.93 14.99
CA ARG A 271 -48.07 -9.32 13.97
C ARG A 271 -46.70 -9.97 13.71
N LEU A 272 -46.45 -10.22 12.43
CA LEU A 272 -45.22 -10.72 11.80
C LEU A 272 -43.93 -10.10 12.38
N THR A 273 -43.11 -10.94 13.00
CA THR A 273 -41.71 -10.64 13.33
C THR A 273 -40.85 -11.82 12.87
N LEU A 274 -39.67 -11.55 12.27
CA LEU A 274 -38.70 -12.53 11.71
C LEU A 274 -38.43 -13.78 12.59
N TRP A 275 -38.66 -13.67 13.89
CA TRP A 275 -38.53 -14.72 14.89
C TRP A 275 -39.58 -15.85 14.79
N THR A 276 -40.74 -15.64 14.17
CA THR A 276 -41.76 -16.69 14.01
C THR A 276 -41.45 -17.66 12.87
N ALA A 277 -40.79 -17.19 11.80
CA ALA A 277 -40.26 -18.04 10.74
C ALA A 277 -39.17 -18.99 11.26
N LEU A 278 -38.27 -18.49 12.12
CA LEU A 278 -37.23 -19.29 12.79
C LEU A 278 -37.83 -20.32 13.77
N ARG A 279 -38.93 -19.98 14.46
CA ARG A 279 -39.65 -20.93 15.33
C ARG A 279 -40.48 -21.96 14.56
N GLN A 280 -40.93 -21.67 13.34
CA GLN A 280 -41.61 -22.65 12.48
C GLN A 280 -40.65 -23.75 12.00
N VAL A 281 -39.40 -23.41 11.69
CA VAL A 281 -38.35 -24.41 11.40
C VAL A 281 -38.06 -25.27 12.65
N GLY A 282 -37.98 -24.65 13.83
CA GLY A 282 -37.82 -25.37 15.11
C GLY A 282 -39.00 -26.28 15.50
N ARG A 283 -40.24 -25.97 15.07
CA ARG A 283 -41.42 -26.83 15.31
C ARG A 283 -41.54 -27.98 14.30
N GLN A 284 -41.11 -27.80 13.05
CA GLN A 284 -40.99 -28.89 12.06
C GLN A 284 -39.98 -29.95 12.53
N LEU A 285 -38.88 -29.53 13.16
CA LEU A 285 -37.89 -30.43 13.79
C LEU A 285 -38.43 -31.21 15.00
N ARG A 286 -39.54 -30.77 15.61
CA ARG A 286 -40.11 -31.40 16.82
C ARG A 286 -41.29 -32.33 16.53
N LYS A 287 -41.89 -32.25 15.33
CA LYS A 287 -43.02 -33.11 14.91
C LYS A 287 -42.59 -34.46 14.31
N THR A 288 -41.31 -34.68 14.07
CA THR A 288 -40.74 -36.00 13.72
C THR A 288 -40.60 -36.95 14.92
N ARG A 289 -41.03 -36.55 16.12
CA ARG A 289 -40.87 -37.35 17.35
C ARG A 289 -42.08 -38.16 17.80
N ARG A 290 -43.17 -38.22 17.03
CA ARG A 290 -44.30 -39.13 17.33
C ARG A 290 -44.97 -39.64 16.07
N LEU A 291 -44.38 -40.65 15.42
CA LEU A 291 -45.06 -41.70 14.64
C LEU A 291 -44.01 -42.75 14.17
N ALA A 292 -44.06 -43.93 14.81
CA ALA A 292 -43.55 -45.26 14.40
C ALA A 292 -42.03 -45.49 14.09
N PRO A 293 -41.49 -46.69 14.40
CA PRO A 293 -40.04 -46.97 14.52
C PRO A 293 -39.31 -47.38 13.21
N HIS A 294 -39.71 -46.90 12.02
CA HIS A 294 -39.03 -47.26 10.75
C HIS A 294 -38.42 -46.09 9.96
N GLY A 295 -38.36 -44.87 10.52
CA GLY A 295 -37.90 -43.67 9.79
C GLY A 295 -36.61 -43.00 10.25
N VAL A 296 -36.01 -43.42 11.38
CA VAL A 296 -34.90 -42.68 12.02
C VAL A 296 -33.62 -42.69 11.17
N GLY A 297 -33.33 -43.79 10.46
CA GLY A 297 -32.19 -43.88 9.55
C GLY A 297 -32.28 -42.91 8.36
N ALA A 298 -33.48 -42.62 7.87
CA ALA A 298 -33.68 -41.73 6.74
C ALA A 298 -33.62 -40.23 7.12
N ALA A 299 -33.84 -39.88 8.38
CA ALA A 299 -33.70 -38.52 8.89
C ALA A 299 -32.24 -38.21 9.31
N LEU A 300 -31.59 -39.15 10.00
CA LEU A 300 -30.16 -39.07 10.30
C LEU A 300 -29.32 -39.08 9.03
N GLY A 301 -29.67 -39.92 8.04
CA GLY A 301 -29.02 -39.96 6.74
C GLY A 301 -29.08 -38.63 5.99
N LEU A 302 -30.21 -37.91 6.05
CA LEU A 302 -30.31 -36.59 5.41
C LEU A 302 -29.47 -35.54 6.11
N GLY A 303 -29.46 -35.53 7.45
CA GLY A 303 -28.66 -34.59 8.22
C GLY A 303 -27.16 -34.76 7.94
N VAL A 304 -26.68 -36.01 7.96
CA VAL A 304 -25.30 -36.34 7.63
C VAL A 304 -24.97 -35.98 6.18
N LEU A 305 -25.86 -36.30 5.24
CA LEU A 305 -25.67 -35.94 3.83
C LEU A 305 -25.62 -34.42 3.62
N SER A 306 -26.51 -33.65 4.28
CA SER A 306 -26.49 -32.18 4.19
C SER A 306 -25.21 -31.57 4.76
N LEU A 307 -24.67 -32.12 5.85
CA LEU A 307 -23.42 -31.67 6.44
C LEU A 307 -22.22 -31.99 5.54
N LEU A 308 -22.20 -33.19 4.95
CA LEU A 308 -21.17 -33.57 3.98
C LEU A 308 -21.17 -32.66 2.75
N LEU A 309 -22.35 -32.37 2.19
CA LEU A 309 -22.48 -31.44 1.07
C LEU A 309 -22.08 -30.01 1.43
N ALA A 310 -22.44 -29.55 2.62
CA ALA A 310 -22.01 -28.26 3.13
C ALA A 310 -20.50 -28.19 3.30
N LEU A 311 -19.86 -29.23 3.84
CA LEU A 311 -18.40 -29.31 3.99
C LEU A 311 -17.67 -29.31 2.64
N ILE A 312 -18.18 -30.06 1.66
CA ILE A 312 -17.60 -30.10 0.30
C ILE A 312 -17.75 -28.73 -0.38
N ALA A 313 -18.94 -28.13 -0.32
CA ALA A 313 -19.18 -26.81 -0.89
C ALA A 313 -18.34 -25.73 -0.21
N TRP A 314 -18.26 -25.74 1.12
CA TRP A 314 -17.44 -24.82 1.90
C TRP A 314 -15.96 -24.97 1.55
N ALA A 315 -15.43 -26.20 1.49
CA ALA A 315 -14.04 -26.47 1.11
C ALA A 315 -13.75 -25.97 -0.32
N PHE A 316 -14.65 -26.21 -1.27
CA PHE A 316 -14.49 -25.76 -2.65
C PHE A 316 -14.50 -24.23 -2.78
N VAL A 317 -15.50 -23.56 -2.18
CA VAL A 317 -15.62 -22.10 -2.24
C VAL A 317 -14.43 -21.42 -1.55
N THR A 318 -14.03 -21.92 -0.37
CA THR A 318 -12.89 -21.35 0.38
C THR A 318 -11.55 -21.59 -0.34
N GLN A 319 -11.41 -22.70 -1.06
CA GLN A 319 -10.23 -22.97 -1.87
C GLN A 319 -10.11 -22.01 -3.05
N GLN A 320 -11.22 -21.67 -3.71
CA GLN A 320 -11.21 -20.69 -4.81
C GLN A 320 -11.05 -19.24 -4.34
N THR A 321 -11.64 -18.88 -3.21
CA THR A 321 -11.66 -17.48 -2.74
C THR A 321 -10.42 -17.08 -1.94
N ASN A 322 -9.79 -18.02 -1.21
CA ASN A 322 -8.63 -17.73 -0.39
C ASN A 322 -7.66 -18.93 -0.39
N PRO A 323 -6.89 -19.16 -1.46
CA PRO A 323 -6.01 -20.33 -1.59
C PRO A 323 -4.85 -20.30 -0.58
N VAL A 324 -4.31 -21.49 -0.27
CA VAL A 324 -3.08 -21.59 0.55
C VAL A 324 -1.88 -21.49 -0.38
N ARG A 325 -0.98 -20.53 -0.14
CA ARG A 325 0.25 -20.32 -0.89
C ARG A 325 1.49 -20.48 -0.02
N GLN A 326 2.59 -20.80 -0.68
CA GLN A 326 3.93 -20.73 -0.10
C GLN A 326 4.57 -19.42 -0.54
N THR A 327 5.17 -18.69 0.39
CA THR A 327 5.89 -17.45 0.14
C THR A 327 7.21 -17.44 0.91
N ARG A 328 8.24 -16.79 0.33
CA ARG A 328 9.51 -16.56 1.00
C ARG A 328 9.46 -15.19 1.69
N ILE A 329 9.80 -15.15 2.97
CA ILE A 329 9.95 -13.92 3.75
C ILE A 329 11.43 -13.73 4.02
N ASP A 330 11.99 -12.64 3.48
CA ASP A 330 13.40 -12.28 3.64
C ASP A 330 13.54 -11.18 4.70
N GLY A 331 14.74 -11.07 5.29
CA GLY A 331 15.07 -9.97 6.20
C GLY A 331 14.57 -10.13 7.63
N ILE A 332 14.26 -11.35 8.09
CA ILE A 332 13.79 -11.59 9.46
C ILE A 332 14.97 -11.39 10.43
N PRO A 333 14.88 -10.48 11.42
CA PRO A 333 16.00 -10.19 12.32
C PRO A 333 16.31 -11.40 13.23
N LEU A 334 17.56 -11.84 13.23
CA LEU A 334 18.04 -12.93 14.09
C LEU A 334 18.46 -12.41 15.46
N ARG A 335 17.90 -12.97 16.53
CA ARG A 335 18.26 -12.66 17.92
C ARG A 335 18.96 -13.84 18.59
N LEU A 336 20.13 -13.58 19.16
CA LEU A 336 20.79 -14.52 20.07
C LEU A 336 20.16 -14.40 21.45
N VAL A 337 19.78 -15.53 22.05
CA VAL A 337 19.15 -15.60 23.38
C VAL A 337 20.00 -16.50 24.27
N ASP A 338 19.94 -16.27 25.58
CA ASP A 338 20.71 -17.02 26.60
C ASP A 338 22.24 -16.87 26.48
N VAL A 339 22.71 -15.70 26.02
CA VAL A 339 24.16 -15.40 25.97
C VAL A 339 24.72 -15.33 27.40
N PRO A 340 25.72 -16.15 27.77
CA PRO A 340 26.37 -16.05 29.08
C PRO A 340 27.04 -14.68 29.27
N ALA A 341 26.82 -14.04 30.43
CA ALA A 341 27.29 -12.69 30.72
C ALA A 341 28.83 -12.49 30.64
N ASP A 342 29.57 -13.59 30.77
CA ASP A 342 31.04 -13.62 30.77
C ASP A 342 31.63 -14.05 29.40
N THR A 343 30.81 -14.04 28.34
CA THR A 343 31.23 -14.47 26.99
C THR A 343 30.96 -13.41 25.93
N ALA A 344 31.86 -13.32 24.94
CA ALA A 344 31.75 -12.46 23.77
C ALA A 344 31.66 -13.31 22.49
N VAL A 345 30.92 -12.81 21.50
CA VAL A 345 30.77 -13.44 20.19
C VAL A 345 31.83 -12.85 19.25
N LEU A 346 32.75 -13.68 18.76
CA LEU A 346 33.85 -13.26 17.87
C LEU A 346 33.43 -13.23 16.39
N ALA A 347 32.69 -14.24 15.96
CA ALA A 347 32.12 -14.33 14.62
C ALA A 347 30.64 -13.96 14.67
N THR A 348 30.31 -12.76 14.20
CA THR A 348 28.92 -12.28 14.19
C THR A 348 28.10 -13.09 13.19
N PRO A 349 27.00 -13.73 13.62
CA PRO A 349 26.10 -14.41 12.70
C PRO A 349 25.42 -13.42 11.73
N PRO A 350 24.82 -13.89 10.62
CA PRO A 350 24.06 -13.03 9.74
C PRO A 350 22.96 -12.31 10.51
N ALA A 351 22.85 -10.99 10.30
CA ALA A 351 21.87 -10.15 11.01
C ALA A 351 20.41 -10.52 10.67
N THR A 352 20.20 -11.19 9.54
CA THR A 352 18.88 -11.58 9.06
C THR A 352 18.86 -13.02 8.54
N VAL A 353 17.70 -13.65 8.65
CA VAL A 353 17.40 -14.95 8.07
C VAL A 353 16.18 -14.85 7.15
N SER A 354 16.02 -15.85 6.30
CA SER A 354 14.85 -15.99 5.43
C SER A 354 14.05 -17.24 5.83
N ALA A 355 12.73 -17.18 5.70
CA ALA A 355 11.85 -18.30 6.01
C ALA A 355 10.89 -18.56 4.86
N LEU A 356 10.77 -19.82 4.46
CA LEU A 356 9.72 -20.28 3.56
C LEU A 356 8.48 -20.60 4.39
N VAL A 357 7.38 -19.91 4.09
CA VAL A 357 6.19 -19.89 4.92
C VAL A 357 4.96 -20.26 4.09
N LYS A 358 4.07 -21.09 4.66
CA LYS A 358 2.78 -21.46 4.08
C LYS A 358 1.65 -20.76 4.82
N THR A 359 0.83 -19.99 4.10
CA THR A 359 -0.34 -19.27 4.65
C THR A 359 -1.42 -19.06 3.58
N THR A 360 -2.52 -18.39 3.93
CA THR A 360 -3.61 -18.03 3.01
C THR A 360 -3.40 -16.65 2.38
N ASP A 361 -3.88 -16.43 1.15
CA ASP A 361 -3.76 -15.14 0.43
C ASP A 361 -4.22 -13.92 1.25
N ALA A 362 -5.29 -14.07 2.05
CA ALA A 362 -5.80 -13.00 2.91
C ALA A 362 -4.81 -12.50 3.98
N LEU A 363 -3.82 -13.32 4.36
CA LEU A 363 -2.84 -13.00 5.41
C LEU A 363 -1.49 -12.54 4.85
N LEU A 364 -1.25 -12.71 3.55
CA LEU A 364 0.00 -12.28 2.91
C LEU A 364 0.34 -10.80 3.19
N PRO A 365 -0.61 -9.84 3.16
CA PRO A 365 -0.31 -8.44 3.44
C PRO A 365 0.15 -8.17 4.89
N SER A 366 -0.17 -9.09 5.81
CA SER A 366 0.17 -8.97 7.23
C SER A 366 1.51 -9.63 7.58
N LEU A 367 2.14 -10.35 6.65
CA LEU A 367 3.43 -11.00 6.84
C LEU A 367 4.58 -10.03 6.52
N THR A 368 4.95 -9.20 7.48
CA THR A 368 6.17 -8.39 7.42
C THR A 368 7.34 -9.12 8.10
N PRO A 369 8.62 -8.77 7.81
CA PRO A 369 9.76 -9.39 8.49
C PRO A 369 9.69 -9.28 10.02
N ASP A 370 9.16 -8.17 10.54
CA ASP A 370 8.96 -7.92 11.96
C ASP A 370 7.86 -8.77 12.61
N SER A 371 6.97 -9.35 11.80
CA SER A 371 5.95 -10.29 12.28
C SER A 371 6.52 -11.67 12.64
N PHE A 372 7.81 -11.90 12.36
CA PHE A 372 8.54 -13.11 12.69
C PHE A 372 9.63 -12.85 13.73
N GLN A 373 9.84 -13.85 14.59
CA GLN A 373 10.93 -13.86 15.57
C GLN A 373 11.84 -15.03 15.26
N ALA A 374 13.06 -14.75 14.79
CA ALA A 374 14.11 -15.75 14.61
C ALA A 374 15.03 -15.73 15.83
N VAL A 375 15.18 -16.88 16.48
CA VAL A 375 15.99 -17.04 17.70
C VAL A 375 16.99 -18.16 17.52
N ALA A 376 18.23 -17.90 17.92
CA ALA A 376 19.26 -18.91 18.14
C ALA A 376 19.65 -18.89 19.62
N SER A 377 19.39 -19.99 20.33
CA SER A 377 19.62 -20.08 21.78
C SER A 377 21.00 -20.67 22.09
N LEU A 378 21.67 -20.05 23.05
CA LEU A 378 22.98 -20.44 23.58
C LEU A 378 22.89 -21.22 24.90
N LEU A 379 21.67 -21.63 25.29
CA LEU A 379 21.43 -22.32 26.55
C LEU A 379 22.27 -23.61 26.65
N GLY A 380 23.13 -23.68 27.67
CA GLY A 380 24.00 -24.83 27.92
C GLY A 380 25.20 -24.96 26.97
N ARG A 381 25.52 -23.93 26.16
CA ARG A 381 26.70 -23.92 25.28
C ARG A 381 27.90 -23.26 25.98
N GLY A 382 29.09 -23.84 25.76
CA GLY A 382 30.36 -23.37 26.33
C GLY A 382 31.24 -22.61 25.34
N VAL A 383 32.38 -22.10 25.81
CA VAL A 383 33.40 -21.39 25.01
C VAL A 383 33.89 -22.25 23.84
N GLY A 384 34.15 -21.62 22.68
CA GLY A 384 34.61 -22.26 21.44
C GLY A 384 33.62 -22.11 20.27
N PRO A 385 33.87 -22.81 19.14
CA PRO A 385 32.99 -22.80 17.98
C PRO A 385 31.67 -23.54 18.28
N GLN A 386 30.55 -22.88 17.98
CA GLN A 386 29.20 -23.35 18.23
C GLN A 386 28.38 -23.37 16.94
N ARG A 387 27.56 -24.42 16.80
CA ARG A 387 26.52 -24.52 15.77
C ARG A 387 25.16 -24.40 16.43
N LEU A 388 24.42 -23.36 16.05
CA LEU A 388 23.10 -23.07 16.61
C LEU A 388 22.02 -23.26 15.56
N ASP A 389 20.96 -23.98 15.94
CA ASP A 389 19.77 -24.12 15.12
C ASP A 389 18.92 -22.84 15.24
N VAL A 390 18.45 -22.34 14.10
CA VAL A 390 17.60 -21.15 14.05
C VAL A 390 16.13 -21.56 14.17
N ALA A 391 15.52 -21.19 15.28
CA ALA A 391 14.09 -21.36 15.49
C ALA A 391 13.34 -20.09 15.08
N VAL A 392 12.50 -20.17 14.06
CA VAL A 392 11.62 -19.07 13.65
C VAL A 392 10.23 -19.31 14.22
N ARG A 393 9.60 -18.25 14.74
CA ARG A 393 8.20 -18.23 15.18
C ARG A 393 7.48 -17.08 14.50
N SER A 394 6.23 -17.28 14.11
CA SER A 394 5.39 -16.20 13.59
C SER A 394 4.51 -15.64 14.71
N GLY A 395 4.36 -14.32 14.78
CA GLY A 395 3.38 -13.63 15.61
C GLY A 395 1.98 -13.59 14.97
N VAL A 396 1.86 -14.03 13.71
CA VAL A 396 0.60 -14.08 12.95
C VAL A 396 0.18 -15.54 12.80
N SER A 397 -1.13 -15.80 12.86
CA SER A 397 -1.69 -17.15 12.76
C SER A 397 -2.92 -17.16 11.84
N PRO A 398 -3.15 -18.22 11.04
CA PRO A 398 -2.33 -19.42 10.88
C PRO A 398 -1.15 -19.21 9.90
N VAL A 399 0.04 -19.58 10.36
CA VAL A 399 1.27 -19.53 9.59
C VAL A 399 2.08 -20.78 9.88
N ARG A 400 2.43 -21.55 8.83
CA ARG A 400 3.29 -22.72 8.98
C ARG A 400 4.64 -22.46 8.33
N ILE A 401 5.71 -22.57 9.12
CA ILE A 401 7.07 -22.44 8.64
C ILE A 401 7.48 -23.78 8.03
N ILE A 402 7.90 -23.76 6.77
CA ILE A 402 8.32 -24.94 6.01
C ILE A 402 9.83 -25.13 6.16
N ALA A 403 10.59 -24.07 5.93
CA ALA A 403 12.05 -24.08 5.96
C ALA A 403 12.59 -22.72 6.40
N VAL A 404 13.81 -22.71 6.95
CA VAL A 404 14.53 -21.51 7.36
C VAL A 404 15.91 -21.56 6.71
N GLU A 405 16.34 -20.47 6.12
CA GLU A 405 17.62 -20.31 5.43
C GLU A 405 18.38 -19.10 6.00
N PRO A 406 19.57 -19.29 6.60
CA PRO A 406 20.18 -20.58 6.96
C PRO A 406 19.47 -21.25 8.15
N ALA A 407 19.39 -22.58 8.15
CA ALA A 407 18.82 -23.35 9.25
C ALA A 407 19.77 -23.44 10.46
N VAL A 408 21.07 -23.38 10.20
CA VAL A 408 22.14 -23.46 11.19
C VAL A 408 23.04 -22.25 11.03
N VAL A 409 23.44 -21.67 12.17
CA VAL A 409 24.32 -20.52 12.25
C VAL A 409 25.56 -20.93 13.04
N ASP A 410 26.73 -20.78 12.41
CA ASP A 410 28.02 -20.96 13.05
C ASP A 410 28.43 -19.66 13.76
N LEU A 411 28.85 -19.74 15.03
CA LEU A 411 29.42 -18.62 15.76
C LEU A 411 30.50 -19.12 16.73
N GLU A 412 31.41 -18.24 17.10
CA GLU A 412 32.48 -18.56 18.06
C GLU A 412 32.30 -17.74 19.34
N LEU A 413 32.20 -18.44 20.47
CA LEU A 413 32.14 -17.85 21.80
C LEU A 413 33.53 -17.81 22.41
N ALA A 414 33.93 -16.66 22.92
CA ALA A 414 35.14 -16.49 23.71
C ALA A 414 34.79 -15.97 25.10
N GLU A 415 35.60 -16.31 26.09
CA GLU A 415 35.50 -15.72 27.42
C GLU A 415 35.87 -14.23 27.38
N ILE A 416 35.20 -13.41 28.20
CA ILE A 416 35.50 -12.00 28.36
C ILE A 416 36.49 -11.81 29.51
N VAL A 417 37.62 -11.16 29.21
CA VAL A 417 38.61 -10.73 30.19
C VAL A 417 38.77 -9.23 30.18
N SER A 418 39.26 -8.70 31.29
CA SER A 418 39.57 -7.29 31.47
C SER A 418 41.08 -7.13 31.69
N ARG A 419 41.71 -6.22 30.94
CA ARG A 419 43.12 -5.87 31.07
C ARG A 419 43.26 -4.37 31.26
N THR A 420 43.96 -3.95 32.30
CA THR A 420 44.27 -2.53 32.55
C THR A 420 45.53 -2.13 31.78
N LEU A 421 45.46 -1.04 31.03
CA LEU A 421 46.52 -0.57 30.15
C LEU A 421 46.70 0.95 30.29
N ASP A 422 47.93 1.42 30.08
CA ASP A 422 48.25 2.84 30.07
C ASP A 422 47.83 3.50 28.75
N VAL A 423 47.24 4.70 28.84
CA VAL A 423 46.82 5.49 27.67
C VAL A 423 47.99 6.25 27.08
N HIS A 424 48.29 5.99 25.82
CA HIS A 424 49.32 6.67 25.06
C HIS A 424 48.70 7.82 24.24
N VAL A 425 49.22 9.03 24.39
CA VAL A 425 48.80 10.18 23.59
C VAL A 425 49.63 10.23 22.32
N ASN A 426 48.96 10.23 21.16
CA ASN A 426 49.57 10.42 19.86
C ASN A 426 49.27 11.82 19.35
N LEU A 427 50.32 12.63 19.23
CA LEU A 427 50.21 13.97 18.68
C LEU A 427 50.28 13.88 17.16
N VAL A 428 49.21 14.29 16.49
CA VAL A 428 49.09 14.30 15.03
C VAL A 428 49.27 15.73 14.53
N ALA A 429 49.84 15.87 13.33
CA ALA A 429 50.06 17.15 12.68
C ALA A 429 50.98 18.12 13.44
N GLU A 430 51.96 17.61 14.21
CA GLU A 430 52.94 18.45 14.91
C GLU A 430 53.75 19.36 13.97
N HIS A 431 54.03 18.91 12.74
CA HIS A 431 54.66 19.72 11.68
C HIS A 431 53.83 20.93 11.21
N GLN A 432 52.53 21.00 11.53
CA GLN A 432 51.63 22.11 11.16
C GLN A 432 51.47 23.10 12.33
N LEU A 433 52.28 22.94 13.38
CA LEU A 433 52.33 23.92 14.45
C LEU A 433 53.05 25.18 13.93
N PRO A 434 52.49 26.40 14.10
CA PRO A 434 53.17 27.60 13.63
C PRO A 434 54.56 27.73 14.27
N ALA A 435 55.56 28.16 13.48
CA ALA A 435 56.97 28.22 13.86
C ALA A 435 57.25 28.91 15.22
N ALA A 436 56.42 29.89 15.59
CA ALA A 436 56.55 30.63 16.84
C ALA A 436 56.13 29.84 18.10
N TYR A 437 55.57 28.64 17.96
CA TYR A 437 55.02 27.84 19.06
C TYR A 437 55.76 26.52 19.22
N GLN A 438 55.64 25.92 20.41
CA GLN A 438 56.14 24.58 20.72
C GLN A 438 55.29 23.92 21.80
N VAL A 439 55.30 22.59 21.83
CA VAL A 439 54.73 21.83 22.94
C VAL A 439 55.67 21.92 24.15
N GLN A 440 55.15 22.30 25.30
CA GLN A 440 55.91 22.40 26.55
C GLN A 440 55.55 21.25 27.49
N GLY A 441 56.50 20.33 27.66
CA GLY A 441 56.33 19.14 28.50
C GLY A 441 55.55 18.01 27.80
N ALA A 442 55.35 16.90 28.51
CA ALA A 442 54.56 15.79 28.02
C ALA A 442 53.05 16.09 28.09
N PRO A 443 52.23 15.61 27.14
CA PRO A 443 50.77 15.65 27.23
C PRO A 443 50.28 15.00 28.52
N VAL A 444 49.32 15.62 29.20
CA VAL A 444 48.69 15.06 30.40
C VAL A 444 47.37 14.42 29.99
N VAL A 445 47.19 13.14 30.28
CA VAL A 445 45.96 12.39 30.01
C VAL A 445 45.29 11.96 31.32
N THR A 446 43.97 12.14 31.40
CA THR A 446 43.16 11.78 32.57
C THR A 446 41.97 10.95 32.10
N PRO A 447 41.82 9.68 32.52
CA PRO A 447 42.73 8.91 33.38
C PRO A 447 43.98 8.41 32.62
N THR A 448 45.07 8.12 33.36
CA THR A 448 46.31 7.55 32.81
C THR A 448 46.18 6.07 32.46
N GLN A 449 45.27 5.37 33.12
CA GLN A 449 44.99 3.95 32.92
C GLN A 449 43.52 3.74 32.57
N VAL A 450 43.28 2.81 31.66
CA VAL A 450 41.94 2.36 31.31
C VAL A 450 41.85 0.85 31.33
N THR A 451 40.66 0.36 31.67
CA THR A 451 40.37 -1.08 31.64
C THR A 451 39.75 -1.41 30.30
N VAL A 452 40.43 -2.23 29.50
CA VAL A 452 39.88 -2.75 28.23
C VAL A 452 39.25 -4.10 28.51
N ARG A 453 37.94 -4.21 28.23
CA ARG A 453 37.17 -5.44 28.37
C ARG A 453 36.86 -6.01 26.98
N GLY A 454 37.09 -7.31 26.79
CA GLY A 454 36.81 -7.98 25.52
C GLY A 454 37.16 -9.47 25.53
N ALA A 455 36.99 -10.11 24.37
CA ALA A 455 37.30 -11.53 24.20
C ALA A 455 38.79 -11.83 24.42
N VAL A 456 39.12 -12.93 25.13
CA VAL A 456 40.51 -13.38 25.38
C VAL A 456 41.45 -13.25 24.17
N PRO A 457 41.14 -13.79 22.98
CA PRO A 457 42.08 -13.73 21.85
C PRO A 457 42.28 -12.32 21.29
N LEU A 458 41.30 -11.42 21.45
CA LEU A 458 41.44 -10.01 21.05
C LEU A 458 42.21 -9.21 22.09
N VAL A 459 41.99 -9.47 23.38
CA VAL A 459 42.72 -8.80 24.48
C VAL A 459 44.20 -9.17 24.50
N ALA A 460 44.53 -10.41 24.10
CA ALA A 460 45.90 -10.87 23.95
C ALA A 460 46.67 -10.11 22.85
N GLN A 461 45.98 -9.66 21.80
CA GLN A 461 46.58 -8.92 20.67
C GLN A 461 46.77 -7.43 20.95
N ILE A 462 46.35 -6.91 22.12
CA ILE A 462 46.49 -5.49 22.44
C ILE A 462 47.95 -5.15 22.72
N ASP A 463 48.49 -4.23 21.93
CA ASP A 463 49.79 -3.59 22.18
C ASP A 463 49.62 -2.38 23.11
N ARG A 464 48.74 -1.44 22.73
CA ARG A 464 48.51 -0.20 23.50
C ARG A 464 47.12 0.37 23.30
N VAL A 465 46.68 1.19 24.25
CA VAL A 465 45.52 2.07 24.08
C VAL A 465 46.02 3.45 23.70
N GLN A 466 45.50 4.01 22.62
CA GLN A 466 45.96 5.27 22.07
C GLN A 466 44.81 6.29 22.00
N LEU A 467 45.15 7.54 22.27
CA LEU A 467 44.31 8.70 22.05
C LEU A 467 45.03 9.63 21.07
N GLN A 468 44.35 10.08 20.03
CA GLN A 468 44.95 10.99 19.05
C GLN A 468 44.60 12.43 19.40
N VAL A 469 45.52 13.37 19.18
CA VAL A 469 45.25 14.81 19.32
C VAL A 469 45.87 15.53 18.15
N SER A 470 45.07 16.28 17.39
CA SER A 470 45.59 17.13 16.33
C SER A 470 46.14 18.43 16.91
N LEU A 471 47.36 18.80 16.49
CA LEU A 471 48.02 20.05 16.84
C LEU A 471 48.00 21.09 15.71
N ALA A 472 47.27 20.83 14.62
CA ALA A 472 47.22 21.73 13.47
C ALA A 472 46.82 23.16 13.88
N ASP A 473 47.63 24.14 13.47
CA ASP A 473 47.41 25.58 13.70
C ASP A 473 47.24 26.01 15.17
N ALA A 474 47.67 25.18 16.12
CA ALA A 474 47.47 25.45 17.54
C ALA A 474 48.36 26.61 18.05
N THR A 475 47.73 27.63 18.62
CA THR A 475 48.39 28.84 19.17
C THR A 475 48.23 29.00 20.69
N GLY A 476 47.70 27.98 21.38
CA GLY A 476 47.44 27.99 22.81
C GLY A 476 47.17 26.59 23.38
N PRO A 477 46.97 26.46 24.70
CA PRO A 477 46.78 25.15 25.34
C PRO A 477 45.53 24.44 24.82
N ILE A 478 45.66 23.15 24.50
CA ILE A 478 44.58 22.30 24.02
C ILE A 478 44.08 21.45 25.19
N GLN A 479 42.78 21.53 25.48
CA GLN A 479 42.09 20.67 26.43
C GLN A 479 40.85 20.09 25.76
N GLN A 480 40.86 18.78 25.50
CA GLN A 480 39.79 18.10 24.78
C GLN A 480 39.54 16.72 25.38
N THR A 481 38.33 16.19 25.17
CA THR A 481 38.00 14.81 25.50
C THR A 481 37.86 14.04 24.21
N GLN A 482 38.66 12.99 24.02
CA GLN A 482 38.66 12.20 22.79
C GLN A 482 38.42 10.71 23.08
N PRO A 483 37.81 9.98 22.12
CA PRO A 483 37.61 8.55 22.24
C PRO A 483 38.95 7.80 22.24
N LEU A 484 38.99 6.74 23.04
CA LEU A 484 40.14 5.85 23.10
C LEU A 484 40.05 4.80 22.01
N VAL A 485 41.17 4.54 21.34
CA VAL A 485 41.29 3.52 20.31
C VAL A 485 42.26 2.45 20.80
N VAL A 486 41.88 1.19 20.68
CA VAL A 486 42.74 0.07 21.07
C VAL A 486 43.51 -0.40 19.84
N ILE A 487 44.83 -0.38 19.94
CA ILE A 487 45.75 -0.71 18.86
C ILE A 487 46.40 -2.07 19.14
N GLY A 488 46.43 -2.92 18.12
CA GLY A 488 47.05 -4.24 18.19
C GLY A 488 48.54 -4.24 17.83
N GLU A 489 49.18 -5.40 17.94
CA GLU A 489 50.63 -5.59 17.72
C GLU A 489 51.15 -5.11 16.35
N ASN A 490 50.35 -5.19 15.27
CA ASN A 490 50.77 -4.69 13.94
C ASN A 490 50.25 -3.27 13.64
N GLY A 491 49.83 -2.52 14.66
CA GLY A 491 49.31 -1.16 14.51
C GLY A 491 47.87 -1.08 14.00
N GLN A 492 47.16 -2.20 13.81
CA GLN A 492 45.74 -2.18 13.43
C GLN A 492 44.83 -1.74 14.59
N VAL A 493 43.70 -1.11 14.25
CA VAL A 493 42.63 -0.84 15.21
C VAL A 493 41.85 -2.13 15.47
N LEU A 494 41.78 -2.55 16.74
CA LEU A 494 41.05 -3.75 17.15
C LEU A 494 39.57 -3.39 17.43
N ALA A 495 38.68 -3.81 16.54
CA ALA A 495 37.23 -3.64 16.72
C ALA A 495 36.67 -4.66 17.74
N GLY A 496 35.59 -4.30 18.45
CA GLY A 496 34.91 -5.19 19.41
C GLY A 496 35.49 -5.19 20.84
N LEU A 497 36.47 -4.33 21.12
CA LEU A 497 37.00 -4.10 22.47
C LEU A 497 36.38 -2.82 23.07
N ALA A 498 35.98 -2.87 24.33
CA ALA A 498 35.41 -1.72 25.04
C ALA A 498 36.39 -1.21 26.11
N ALA A 499 36.92 0.00 25.91
CA ALA A 499 37.68 0.70 26.94
C ALA A 499 36.72 1.37 27.95
N GLN A 500 37.01 1.24 29.24
CA GLN A 500 36.32 1.93 30.32
C GLN A 500 37.31 2.78 31.12
N PRO A 501 37.11 4.11 31.17
CA PRO A 501 36.15 4.91 30.40
C PRO A 501 36.42 4.86 28.87
N ALA A 502 35.39 5.08 28.05
CA ALA A 502 35.50 5.03 26.59
C ALA A 502 36.20 6.25 25.97
N GLN A 503 36.36 7.31 26.76
CA GLN A 503 37.00 8.56 26.38
C GLN A 503 37.94 9.00 27.50
N ALA A 504 39.01 9.71 27.14
CA ALA A 504 39.91 10.33 28.10
C ALA A 504 40.08 11.83 27.78
N ALA A 505 40.26 12.63 28.82
CA ALA A 505 40.59 14.03 28.70
C ALA A 505 42.10 14.17 28.48
N VAL A 506 42.50 14.97 27.51
CA VAL A 506 43.90 15.26 27.18
C VAL A 506 44.15 16.75 27.27
N ALA A 507 45.25 17.11 27.91
CA ALA A 507 45.74 18.47 28.02
C ALA A 507 47.15 18.55 27.42
N VAL A 508 47.28 19.28 26.31
CA VAL A 508 48.56 19.59 25.66
C VAL A 508 48.86 21.07 25.87
N ARG A 509 49.98 21.39 26.50
CA ARG A 509 50.42 22.77 26.71
C ARG A 509 51.21 23.25 25.50
N VAL A 510 50.57 24.03 24.63
CA VAL A 510 51.25 24.73 23.53
C VAL A 510 51.55 26.15 23.97
N VAL A 511 52.82 26.53 23.90
CA VAL A 511 53.30 27.86 24.32
C VAL A 511 54.13 28.51 23.23
N ARG A 512 54.15 29.84 23.22
CA ARG A 512 55.01 30.61 22.33
C ARG A 512 56.47 30.41 22.75
N ARG A 513 57.35 30.13 21.80
CA ARG A 513 58.78 29.96 22.05
C ARG A 513 59.35 31.28 22.60
N PRO A 514 60.15 31.25 23.68
CA PRO A 514 60.75 32.47 24.22
C PRO A 514 61.80 33.08 23.28
N ASN A 515 62.38 32.26 22.40
CA ASN A 515 63.36 32.63 21.39
C ASN A 515 62.76 32.71 19.97
N ALA A 516 61.45 32.97 19.83
CA ALA A 516 60.83 33.25 18.54
C ALA A 516 60.12 34.60 18.54
N VAL A 517 60.25 35.39 17.47
CA VAL A 517 59.64 36.72 17.38
C VAL A 517 59.13 36.99 15.97
N ASP A 518 57.92 37.54 15.85
CA ASP A 518 57.33 37.89 14.56
C ASP A 518 57.82 39.27 14.11
N ARG A 519 58.34 39.36 12.89
CA ARG A 519 58.87 40.59 12.31
C ARG A 519 58.40 40.78 10.87
N GLY A 520 58.10 42.04 10.51
CA GLY A 520 57.81 42.41 9.13
C GLY A 520 59.09 42.44 8.30
N VAL A 521 58.97 42.34 6.97
CA VAL A 521 60.12 42.47 6.05
C VAL A 521 60.15 43.86 5.44
N THR A 522 61.27 44.56 5.60
CA THR A 522 61.53 45.87 5.00
C THR A 522 62.58 45.74 3.91
N VAL A 523 62.31 46.31 2.74
CA VAL A 523 63.23 46.32 1.61
C VAL A 523 63.89 47.69 1.50
N PRO A 524 65.18 47.84 1.85
CA PRO A 524 65.90 49.06 1.58
C PRO A 524 66.02 49.28 0.07
N THR A 525 65.85 50.51 -0.39
CA THR A 525 66.10 50.88 -1.78
C THR A 525 67.40 51.67 -1.89
N ALA A 526 68.14 51.44 -2.97
CA ALA A 526 69.35 52.19 -3.33
C ALA A 526 69.13 52.89 -4.67
N GLY A 527 69.84 54.01 -4.87
CA GLY A 527 69.68 54.83 -6.07
C GLY A 527 68.34 55.56 -6.14
N THR A 528 68.12 56.27 -7.24
CA THR A 528 66.86 56.95 -7.56
C THR A 528 66.32 56.41 -8.87
N LEU A 529 65.00 56.32 -9.00
CA LEU A 529 64.36 55.94 -10.26
C LEU A 529 64.79 56.88 -11.40
N PRO A 530 64.86 56.39 -12.66
CA PRO A 530 65.08 57.24 -13.82
C PRO A 530 64.07 58.40 -13.88
N PRO A 531 64.46 59.57 -14.42
CA PRO A 531 63.57 60.71 -14.58
C PRO A 531 62.26 60.31 -15.29
N GLY A 532 61.12 60.78 -14.77
CA GLY A 532 59.81 60.47 -15.33
C GLY A 532 59.16 59.18 -14.82
N TYR A 533 59.76 58.49 -13.86
CA TYR A 533 59.16 57.34 -13.17
C TYR A 533 58.96 57.60 -11.68
N ARG A 534 57.92 57.00 -11.08
CA ARG A 534 57.65 57.04 -9.63
C ARG A 534 57.37 55.64 -9.08
N LEU A 535 57.79 55.40 -7.85
CA LEU A 535 57.50 54.17 -7.12
C LEU A 535 56.01 54.12 -6.75
N ARG A 536 55.33 53.01 -7.05
CA ARG A 536 53.92 52.80 -6.69
C ARG A 536 53.77 51.95 -5.43
N SER A 537 54.48 50.83 -5.36
CA SER A 537 54.47 49.95 -4.19
C SER A 537 55.69 49.03 -4.19
N ILE A 538 56.12 48.64 -2.99
CA ILE A 538 57.05 47.53 -2.77
C ILE A 538 56.29 46.51 -1.92
N ARG A 539 56.19 45.27 -2.39
CA ARG A 539 55.57 44.16 -1.67
C ARG A 539 56.58 43.04 -1.47
N THR A 540 56.40 42.30 -0.39
CA THR A 540 57.24 41.16 -0.02
C THR A 540 56.38 39.92 0.16
N THR A 541 56.83 38.80 -0.39
CA THR A 541 56.21 37.48 -0.19
C THR A 541 57.25 36.53 0.38
N PRO A 542 57.13 36.10 1.65
CA PRO A 542 56.12 36.49 2.64
C PRO A 542 56.37 37.90 3.24
N ALA A 543 55.30 38.57 3.66
CA ALA A 543 55.36 39.92 4.26
C ALA A 543 55.82 39.94 5.73
N ARG A 544 55.68 38.81 6.42
CA ARG A 544 56.10 38.59 7.80
C ARG A 544 56.86 37.27 7.92
N LEU A 545 57.84 37.26 8.79
CA LEU A 545 58.70 36.12 9.09
C LEU A 545 58.78 35.91 10.59
N VAL A 546 58.87 34.65 11.00
CA VAL A 546 59.18 34.27 12.37
C VAL A 546 60.69 34.16 12.50
N LEU A 547 61.30 35.00 13.33
CA LEU A 547 62.72 34.91 13.64
C LEU A 547 62.95 34.02 14.84
N ILE A 548 63.79 33.00 14.69
CA ILE A 548 64.18 32.09 15.76
C ILE A 548 65.66 32.28 16.05
N GLY A 549 65.97 32.72 17.27
CA GLY A 549 67.33 32.96 17.73
C GLY A 549 67.85 31.81 18.60
N SER A 550 69.18 31.67 18.69
CA SER A 550 69.80 30.75 19.65
C SER A 550 69.56 31.15 21.12
N ASP A 551 69.37 32.44 21.39
CA ASP A 551 68.99 33.00 22.69
C ASP A 551 67.95 34.12 22.52
N ALA A 552 67.05 34.27 23.49
CA ALA A 552 66.01 35.30 23.51
C ALA A 552 66.60 36.72 23.51
N ALA A 553 67.77 36.92 24.13
CA ALA A 553 68.44 38.22 24.18
C ALA A 553 68.89 38.74 22.80
N GLN A 554 69.21 37.84 21.85
CA GLN A 554 69.63 38.21 20.49
C GLN A 554 68.48 38.80 19.67
N LEU A 555 67.23 38.43 19.98
CA LEU A 555 66.05 38.89 19.27
C LEU A 555 65.58 40.28 19.71
N THR A 556 66.00 40.72 20.89
CA THR A 556 65.79 42.10 21.38
C THR A 556 66.62 43.11 20.58
N ALA A 557 67.75 42.68 20.02
CA ALA A 557 68.61 43.52 19.16
C ALA A 557 68.07 43.64 17.72
N VAL A 558 67.11 42.80 17.33
CA VAL A 558 66.49 42.88 16.01
C VAL A 558 65.43 43.98 16.02
N SER A 559 65.61 44.95 15.14
CA SER A 559 64.67 46.05 14.87
C SER A 559 63.26 45.53 14.62
N GLU A 560 62.25 46.41 14.66
CA GLU A 560 60.84 46.05 14.45
C GLU A 560 60.58 45.33 13.10
N THR A 561 61.52 45.43 12.15
CA THR A 561 61.49 44.74 10.85
C THR A 561 62.84 44.11 10.49
N VAL A 562 62.81 43.06 9.67
CA VAL A 562 63.96 42.38 9.07
C VAL A 562 64.29 43.04 7.74
N ARG A 563 65.56 43.32 7.49
CA ARG A 563 65.99 44.01 6.27
C ARG A 563 66.44 43.01 5.21
N THR A 564 66.11 43.26 3.95
CA THR A 564 66.73 42.57 2.81
C THR A 564 68.02 43.28 2.37
N LEU A 565 68.78 42.68 1.46
CA LEU A 565 69.77 43.43 0.68
C LEU A 565 69.09 44.59 -0.07
N PRO A 566 69.76 45.74 -0.23
CA PRO A 566 69.20 46.88 -0.94
C PRO A 566 68.90 46.54 -2.41
N VAL A 567 67.74 46.96 -2.89
CA VAL A 567 67.37 46.85 -4.32
C VAL A 567 67.69 48.18 -5.00
N ASP A 568 68.53 48.15 -6.03
CA ASP A 568 68.88 49.34 -6.82
C ASP A 568 67.73 49.71 -7.78
N LEU A 569 67.26 50.94 -7.67
CA LEU A 569 66.18 51.49 -8.48
C LEU A 569 66.68 52.18 -9.76
N SER A 570 68.00 52.39 -9.91
CA SER A 570 68.58 53.23 -10.97
C SER A 570 68.31 52.75 -12.40
N GLN A 571 68.10 51.45 -12.59
CA GLN A 571 67.87 50.82 -13.91
C GLN A 571 66.39 50.44 -14.16
N LEU A 572 65.47 50.79 -13.25
CA LEU A 572 64.09 50.33 -13.33
C LEU A 572 63.21 51.26 -14.17
N SER A 573 62.81 50.77 -15.36
CA SER A 573 61.84 51.43 -16.25
C SER A 573 60.48 50.71 -16.32
N GLY A 574 60.24 49.73 -15.43
CA GLY A 574 59.02 48.92 -15.38
C GLY A 574 58.94 48.13 -14.07
N ASP A 575 57.94 47.26 -13.95
CA ASP A 575 57.76 46.39 -12.78
C ASP A 575 58.93 45.41 -12.64
N PHE A 576 59.35 45.18 -11.40
CA PHE A 576 60.49 44.35 -11.04
C PHE A 576 60.07 43.31 -10.00
N SER A 577 60.46 42.05 -10.20
CA SER A 577 60.25 40.97 -9.25
C SER A 577 61.52 40.13 -9.14
N ALA A 578 62.05 39.97 -7.93
CA ALA A 578 63.23 39.16 -7.67
C ALA A 578 63.24 38.58 -6.25
N ASP A 579 63.92 37.45 -6.07
CA ASP A 579 64.16 36.85 -4.76
C ASP A 579 65.40 37.48 -4.14
N VAL A 580 65.21 38.28 -3.08
CA VAL A 580 66.26 39.09 -2.46
C VAL A 580 66.69 38.47 -1.12
N PRO A 581 67.99 38.25 -0.87
CA PRO A 581 68.48 37.71 0.40
C PRO A 581 68.14 38.58 1.61
N LEU A 582 67.82 37.93 2.72
CA LEU A 582 67.62 38.55 4.03
C LEU A 582 68.96 38.82 4.73
N VAL A 583 69.03 39.95 5.43
CA VAL A 583 70.15 40.29 6.31
C VAL A 583 69.76 39.92 7.74
N LEU A 584 70.25 38.76 8.19
CA LEU A 584 69.99 38.23 9.53
C LEU A 584 71.22 38.37 10.43
N PRO A 585 71.06 38.67 11.74
CA PRO A 585 72.15 38.58 12.69
C PRO A 585 72.71 37.15 12.81
N PRO A 586 73.98 36.98 13.20
CA PRO A 586 74.55 35.67 13.42
C PRO A 586 73.76 34.91 14.50
N GLY A 587 73.38 33.66 14.20
CA GLY A 587 72.63 32.80 15.13
C GLY A 587 71.10 32.96 15.09
N VAL A 588 70.56 33.75 14.14
CA VAL A 588 69.11 33.90 13.92
C VAL A 588 68.70 33.29 12.58
N GLN A 589 67.66 32.47 12.58
CA GLN A 589 67.03 31.92 11.37
C GLN A 589 65.66 32.55 11.17
N ALA A 590 65.25 32.73 9.91
CA ALA A 590 63.91 33.19 9.57
C ALA A 590 63.09 32.02 9.02
N GLN A 591 61.82 31.93 9.43
CA GLN A 591 60.86 30.95 8.93
C GLN A 591 59.59 31.61 8.41
N ASN A 592 58.95 31.00 7.41
CA ASN A 592 57.62 31.40 6.92
C ASN A 592 56.51 30.88 7.86
N GLY A 593 55.25 31.14 7.50
CA GLY A 593 54.08 30.65 8.26
C GLY A 593 54.00 29.12 8.36
N ASP A 594 54.59 28.42 7.40
CA ASP A 594 54.60 26.95 7.29
C ASP A 594 55.81 26.31 8.01
N GLY A 595 56.70 27.12 8.59
CA GLY A 595 57.90 26.65 9.32
C GLY A 595 59.13 26.39 8.45
N ASP A 596 59.06 26.65 7.14
CA ASP A 596 60.21 26.52 6.24
C ASP A 596 61.22 27.64 6.48
N VAL A 597 62.50 27.29 6.41
CA VAL A 597 63.60 28.26 6.52
C VAL A 597 63.62 29.17 5.31
N VAL A 598 63.43 30.47 5.53
CA VAL A 598 63.42 31.51 4.51
C VAL A 598 64.76 32.24 4.52
N VAL A 599 65.50 32.13 3.42
CA VAL A 599 66.79 32.83 3.23
C VAL A 599 66.63 34.04 2.29
N THR A 600 65.65 33.98 1.38
CA THR A 600 65.34 35.02 0.40
C THR A 600 63.85 35.34 0.46
N VAL A 601 63.51 36.60 0.20
CA VAL A 601 62.11 37.07 0.12
C VAL A 601 61.86 37.59 -1.28
N ARG A 602 60.74 37.19 -1.88
CA ARG A 602 60.32 37.75 -3.17
C ARG A 602 59.91 39.20 -2.98
N VAL A 603 60.59 40.09 -3.69
CA VAL A 603 60.33 41.53 -3.68
C VAL A 603 59.69 41.91 -5.01
N ASP A 604 58.46 42.40 -4.95
CA ASP A 604 57.71 42.92 -6.10
C ASP A 604 57.65 44.45 -6.01
N ILE A 605 58.33 45.13 -6.93
CA ILE A 605 58.36 46.59 -7.06
C ILE A 605 57.53 46.98 -8.27
N THR A 606 56.51 47.81 -8.03
CA THR A 606 55.66 48.36 -9.10
C THR A 606 56.04 49.80 -9.36
N VAL A 607 56.27 50.16 -10.62
CA VAL A 607 56.71 51.51 -11.04
C VAL A 607 55.67 52.11 -11.99
N ALA A 608 55.44 53.42 -11.91
CA ALA A 608 54.51 54.13 -12.78
C ALA A 608 55.19 55.32 -13.47
N MET A 609 54.82 55.58 -14.72
CA MET A 609 55.28 56.78 -15.43
C MET A 609 54.61 58.04 -14.88
N GLN A 610 55.36 59.13 -14.81
CA GLN A 610 54.87 60.45 -14.40
C GLN A 610 54.34 61.22 -15.63
N PRO A 611 53.19 61.90 -15.52
CA PRO A 611 52.72 62.79 -16.56
C PRO A 611 53.54 64.09 -16.58
N GLY A 612 53.72 64.65 -17.76
CA GLY A 612 54.34 65.94 -17.97
C GLY A 612 53.79 66.64 -19.22
N THR A 613 54.35 67.81 -19.51
CA THR A 613 54.03 68.63 -20.66
C THR A 613 55.33 69.10 -21.29
N LEU A 614 55.45 68.98 -22.61
CA LEU A 614 56.58 69.46 -23.40
C LEU A 614 56.09 70.48 -24.43
N LEU A 615 56.73 71.64 -24.50
CA LEU A 615 56.44 72.68 -25.49
C LEU A 615 57.52 72.62 -26.59
N LEU A 616 57.10 72.52 -27.84
CA LEU A 616 57.97 72.40 -29.00
C LEU A 616 57.55 73.43 -30.05
N SER A 617 58.49 74.01 -30.79
CA SER A 617 58.14 74.72 -32.03
C SER A 617 58.44 73.80 -33.22
N ARG A 618 57.49 73.70 -34.16
CA ARG A 618 57.60 72.85 -35.36
C ARG A 618 57.26 73.64 -36.62
N ASN A 619 58.00 73.35 -37.69
CA ASN A 619 57.66 73.85 -39.02
C ASN A 619 56.40 73.15 -39.52
N VAL A 620 55.56 73.90 -40.22
CA VAL A 620 54.38 73.33 -40.88
C VAL A 620 54.77 72.89 -42.28
N GLU A 621 54.84 71.58 -42.51
CA GLU A 621 55.16 71.01 -43.82
C GLU A 621 53.90 70.99 -44.71
N ILE A 622 54.04 71.37 -45.97
CA ILE A 622 52.95 71.33 -46.96
C ILE A 622 53.06 70.01 -47.71
N LEU A 623 52.00 69.21 -47.72
CA LEU A 623 51.94 67.95 -48.45
C LEU A 623 51.01 68.10 -49.67
N GLY A 624 51.49 67.71 -50.86
CA GLY A 624 50.74 67.77 -52.13
C GLY A 624 51.66 67.95 -53.35
N GLU A 625 51.21 67.59 -54.56
CA GLU A 625 52.01 67.71 -55.80
C GLU A 625 52.37 69.17 -56.15
N ASP A 626 51.52 70.14 -55.72
CA ASP A 626 51.70 71.58 -55.92
C ASP A 626 52.34 72.30 -54.72
N ALA A 627 53.00 71.59 -53.78
CA ALA A 627 53.48 72.16 -52.51
C ALA A 627 54.37 73.42 -52.67
N ALA A 628 55.11 73.56 -53.77
CA ALA A 628 55.94 74.74 -54.06
C ALA A 628 55.14 76.01 -54.41
N ALA A 629 53.86 75.87 -54.79
CA ALA A 629 52.98 76.98 -55.15
C ALA A 629 52.26 77.59 -53.94
N PHE A 630 52.48 77.08 -52.72
CA PHE A 630 51.79 77.53 -51.51
C PHE A 630 52.77 78.03 -50.45
N THR A 631 52.37 79.07 -49.72
CA THR A 631 53.10 79.59 -48.56
C THR A 631 52.25 79.51 -47.31
N VAL A 632 52.85 79.08 -46.19
CA VAL A 632 52.19 78.99 -44.89
C VAL A 632 52.65 80.12 -43.98
N SER A 633 51.71 80.80 -43.32
CA SER A 633 51.95 81.87 -42.37
C SER A 633 51.13 81.65 -41.09
N PRO A 634 51.77 81.56 -39.90
CA PRO A 634 53.21 81.52 -39.65
C PRO A 634 53.84 80.20 -40.12
N ALA A 635 55.11 80.22 -40.53
CA ALA A 635 55.83 79.03 -41.00
C ALA A 635 56.11 78.01 -39.88
N THR A 636 56.05 78.46 -38.62
CA THR A 636 56.21 77.65 -37.41
C THR A 636 54.98 77.75 -36.51
N VAL A 637 54.67 76.65 -35.84
CA VAL A 637 53.61 76.56 -34.82
C VAL A 637 54.18 75.98 -33.54
N ASP A 638 53.68 76.48 -32.40
CA ASP A 638 53.98 75.91 -31.10
C ASP A 638 53.06 74.70 -30.85
N VAL A 639 53.67 73.61 -30.42
CA VAL A 639 53.10 72.29 -30.22
C VAL A 639 53.29 71.92 -28.75
N GLN A 640 52.20 71.95 -28.00
CA GLN A 640 52.15 71.44 -26.64
C GLN A 640 51.84 69.94 -26.67
N VAL A 641 52.74 69.13 -26.12
CA VAL A 641 52.62 67.67 -26.03
C VAL A 641 52.50 67.27 -24.57
N ASP A 642 51.33 66.76 -24.17
CA ASP A 642 51.06 66.25 -22.82
C ASP A 642 51.14 64.72 -22.82
N GLY A 643 51.87 64.13 -21.88
CA GLY A 643 52.02 62.67 -21.82
C GLY A 643 53.07 62.20 -20.83
N PRO A 644 53.40 60.90 -20.81
CA PRO A 644 54.43 60.38 -19.91
C PRO A 644 55.79 61.02 -20.17
N ILE A 645 56.44 61.57 -19.13
CA ILE A 645 57.75 62.24 -19.23
C ILE A 645 58.80 61.41 -20.00
N PRO A 646 58.93 60.08 -19.80
CA PRO A 646 59.89 59.28 -20.58
C PRO A 646 59.64 59.31 -22.09
N ILE A 647 58.37 59.41 -22.50
CA ILE A 647 57.97 59.50 -23.91
C ILE A 647 58.18 60.93 -24.42
N LEU A 648 57.88 61.94 -23.60
CA LEU A 648 58.17 63.34 -23.93
C LEU A 648 59.67 63.57 -24.15
N GLN A 649 60.54 63.00 -23.33
CA GLN A 649 62.00 63.07 -23.51
C GLN A 649 62.45 62.42 -24.82
N GLN A 650 61.83 61.31 -25.24
CA GLN A 650 62.11 60.71 -26.55
C GLN A 650 61.72 61.63 -27.70
N ILE A 651 60.57 62.31 -27.58
CA ILE A 651 60.09 63.31 -28.55
C ILE A 651 61.04 64.51 -28.64
N GLU A 652 61.54 64.99 -27.50
CA GLU A 652 62.52 66.08 -27.44
C GLU A 652 63.85 65.68 -28.11
N ALA A 653 64.34 64.47 -27.81
CA ALA A 653 65.58 63.95 -28.36
C ALA A 653 65.51 63.59 -29.86
N ARG A 654 64.31 63.32 -30.40
CA ARG A 654 64.08 62.97 -31.81
C ARG A 654 63.02 63.90 -32.42
N PRO A 655 63.41 65.05 -32.99
CA PRO A 655 62.47 66.06 -33.45
C PRO A 655 61.43 65.58 -34.46
N GLY A 656 61.75 64.55 -35.26
CA GLY A 656 60.85 63.95 -36.27
C GLY A 656 59.75 63.04 -35.72
N LEU A 657 59.67 62.81 -34.41
CA LEU A 657 58.55 62.04 -33.81
C LEU A 657 57.25 62.83 -33.70
N VAL A 658 57.33 64.17 -33.75
CA VAL A 658 56.16 65.05 -33.80
C VAL A 658 56.29 65.95 -35.02
N GLN A 659 55.49 65.65 -36.04
CA GLN A 659 55.48 66.37 -37.30
C GLN A 659 54.14 67.07 -37.48
N VAL A 660 54.18 68.31 -37.96
CA VAL A 660 52.99 69.11 -38.24
C VAL A 660 52.93 69.36 -39.74
N PHE A 661 51.82 68.99 -40.36
CA PHE A 661 51.66 69.13 -41.80
C PHE A 661 50.26 69.60 -42.17
N VAL A 662 50.14 70.18 -43.36
CA VAL A 662 48.86 70.55 -43.97
C VAL A 662 48.80 69.95 -45.37
N ASP A 663 47.72 69.22 -45.64
CA ASP A 663 47.43 68.68 -46.96
C ASP A 663 46.71 69.74 -47.81
N THR A 664 47.21 69.99 -49.02
CA THR A 664 46.70 70.99 -49.95
C THR A 664 46.04 70.41 -51.20
N ALA A 665 45.83 69.09 -51.26
CA ALA A 665 45.42 68.35 -52.47
C ALA A 665 44.14 68.85 -53.18
N ASP A 666 43.28 69.66 -52.53
CA ASP A 666 42.00 70.13 -53.09
C ASP A 666 41.76 71.66 -52.97
N LEU A 667 42.80 72.46 -52.75
CA LEU A 667 42.63 73.91 -52.51
C LEU A 667 42.52 74.74 -53.81
N ALA A 668 41.32 75.26 -54.08
CA ALA A 668 41.03 76.14 -55.23
C ALA A 668 41.09 77.65 -54.92
N ALA A 669 41.04 78.06 -53.64
CA ALA A 669 40.99 79.46 -53.24
C ALA A 669 42.39 80.06 -53.01
N ALA A 670 42.53 81.37 -53.28
CA ALA A 670 43.81 82.09 -53.16
C ALA A 670 44.32 82.17 -51.71
N GLU A 671 43.43 82.32 -50.72
CA GLU A 671 43.78 82.42 -49.29
C GLU A 671 42.82 81.58 -48.43
N VAL A 672 43.34 80.63 -47.65
CA VAL A 672 42.53 79.74 -46.78
C VAL A 672 43.20 79.53 -45.42
N TYR A 673 42.40 79.50 -44.36
CA TYR A 673 42.86 79.11 -43.01
C TYR A 673 42.59 77.63 -42.76
N LEU A 674 43.63 76.82 -42.60
CA LEU A 674 43.51 75.38 -42.30
C LEU A 674 44.03 75.05 -40.90
N THR A 675 43.50 73.98 -40.33
CA THR A 675 44.01 73.40 -39.09
C THR A 675 45.05 72.35 -39.46
N PRO A 676 46.33 72.51 -39.08
CA PRO A 676 47.36 71.50 -39.35
C PRO A 676 47.04 70.16 -38.70
N GLN A 677 47.39 69.08 -39.39
CA GLN A 677 47.39 67.73 -38.83
C GLN A 677 48.72 67.46 -38.14
N VAL A 678 48.70 66.65 -37.09
CA VAL A 678 49.89 66.30 -36.31
C VAL A 678 50.06 64.79 -36.28
N SER A 679 51.23 64.32 -36.70
CA SER A 679 51.67 62.94 -36.45
C SER A 679 52.46 62.92 -35.14
N ALA A 680 52.01 62.13 -34.17
CA ALA A 680 52.66 61.96 -32.87
C ALA A 680 52.41 60.54 -32.32
N PRO A 681 53.22 60.03 -31.38
CA PRO A 681 53.00 58.72 -30.75
C PRO A 681 51.63 58.62 -30.04
N GLU A 682 51.00 57.44 -30.04
CA GLU A 682 49.66 57.23 -29.45
C GLU A 682 49.57 57.55 -27.95
N ALA A 683 50.70 57.51 -27.23
CA ALA A 683 50.76 57.73 -25.79
C ALA A 683 50.81 59.20 -25.36
N VAL A 684 50.70 60.16 -26.29
CA VAL A 684 50.74 61.60 -26.02
C VAL A 684 49.54 62.34 -26.62
N VAL A 685 49.14 63.43 -25.97
CA VAL A 685 48.07 64.33 -26.41
C VAL A 685 48.71 65.62 -26.91
N VAL A 686 48.38 66.03 -28.13
CA VAL A 686 49.01 67.19 -28.76
C VAL A 686 48.02 68.35 -28.95
N ARG A 687 48.47 69.58 -28.70
CA ARG A 687 47.72 70.83 -28.89
C ARG A 687 48.57 71.86 -29.65
N LEU A 688 47.96 72.53 -30.63
CA LEU A 688 48.62 73.51 -31.50
C LEU A 688 48.26 74.96 -31.14
N VAL A 689 49.25 75.86 -31.22
CA VAL A 689 49.10 77.32 -31.06
C VAL A 689 49.94 78.05 -32.14
N PRO A 690 49.33 78.84 -33.05
CA PRO A 690 47.89 79.01 -33.27
C PRO A 690 47.22 77.74 -33.81
N ARG A 691 45.93 77.54 -33.51
CA ARG A 691 45.16 76.35 -33.96
C ARG A 691 44.93 76.31 -35.48
N ARG A 692 45.00 77.45 -36.15
CA ARG A 692 44.84 77.56 -37.60
C ARG A 692 46.02 78.32 -38.18
N VAL A 693 46.49 77.87 -39.33
CA VAL A 693 47.52 78.51 -40.12
C VAL A 693 46.93 79.01 -41.43
N ARG A 694 47.49 80.10 -41.95
CA ARG A 694 47.04 80.70 -43.20
C ARG A 694 47.87 80.15 -44.34
N ILE A 695 47.22 79.63 -45.37
CA ILE A 695 47.84 79.14 -46.59
C ILE A 695 47.47 80.08 -47.73
N ASN A 696 48.48 80.56 -48.45
CA ASN A 696 48.33 81.47 -49.58
C ASN A 696 48.97 80.86 -50.83
N ARG A 697 48.24 80.83 -51.95
CA ARG A 697 48.75 80.34 -53.25
C ARG A 697 49.53 81.47 -53.93
N GLN A 698 50.79 81.24 -54.29
CA GLN A 698 51.66 82.22 -54.96
C GLN A 698 51.34 82.36 -56.45
#